data_AF-A0AAU4KLC5-F1
#
_entry.id   AF-A0AAU4KLC5-F1
#
_cell.length_a   1.000
_cell.length_b   1.000
_cell.length_c   1.000
_cell.angle_alpha   90.00
_cell.angle_beta   90.00
_cell.angle_gamma   90.00
#
_symmetry.space_group_name_H-M   'P 1'
#
loop_
_entity.id
_entity.type
_entity.pdbx_description
1 polymer ?
#
loop_
_entity_poly.entity_id
_entity_poly.type
_entity_poly.pdbx_seq_one_letter_code
_entity_poly.pdbx_strand_id
1 'polypeptide(L)'
;MPVWRVEADGYSGGLDEDLEFVAWRDPRGRALKKLPAALEGHPELERMRRLRRRLGQHRSECAELAREWALAGVAVPAELGESDPVWRDALAEAAVALADGPAPDDGLVARVYAHAVTGRRIVRVMPEEVAPYRDKVMAHEEWERVGGFRTGVPETGEDARSRELPFPERALAAFPGQEDAVLGEVDRLREAGLRKTNTDRFFKELEKSRPKLLALFLDEVAERHLSPGRDRARGTAIAYFGRARKAERQYTPGMDQDWLDARYAVFAEAGAIGVPALRARARELSRGGAITPERAVAFRTVMIKWAAAADARGGLYSQMALDVRNVAKAAGLDPEEELATVLGEARMVRKRLSHGDLFWLDALADRALDLLCEREPESVRADLLRQRPYAGELENRLWLDMLERSGTLAQLCGELPGVTAAEAARWLTDCLCADQDFRPDRTFLDIASRIAPRLAAEQVPVEIRYEPDRLGCRRILPFDLIDLFLECGVPLADPPERLLPAQLKDLAVVHRPEMRHVWADPRFGPEVRALLRDVLDQTSGRVSNHGRSYSSLSTWEWIEPHPLFTHGQGLAVLREWCAQERTMLRSGVDLAGLVLLLSRLVHVGGTVDALLKDADAAAEFAAVDVIGLLMPELPDLPEGTGRADVEKLIADLPADRVGVRPGSVVMDVVARLWPEMEVVAPRWPDKPLESWQVGNTLQTAVNCRIALARLVRRFTPEDEAAPPDGAGAL
;
A
#
# COMPACT_ATOMS: atom_id res chain seq x y z
N MET A 1 60.59 18.87 12.71
CA MET A 1 61.08 17.75 11.87
C MET A 1 60.00 16.69 11.83
N PRO A 2 59.87 15.86 10.78
CA PRO A 2 58.84 14.84 10.76
C PRO A 2 59.09 13.82 11.87
N VAL A 3 58.07 13.53 12.67
CA VAL A 3 58.07 12.51 13.75
C VAL A 3 57.93 11.10 13.20
N TRP A 4 57.41 10.96 11.98
CA TRP A 4 57.38 9.71 11.22
C TRP A 4 57.71 10.02 9.76
N ARG A 5 58.73 9.36 9.21
CA ARG A 5 59.23 9.60 7.85
C ARG A 5 58.95 8.43 6.90
N VAL A 6 58.74 8.77 5.63
CA VAL A 6 58.69 7.83 4.51
C VAL A 6 59.63 8.32 3.41
N GLU A 7 60.33 7.38 2.77
CA GLU A 7 61.23 7.66 1.65
C GLU A 7 61.13 6.55 0.58
N ALA A 8 61.02 6.94 -0.69
CA ALA A 8 61.04 6.05 -1.85
C ALA A 8 61.55 6.79 -3.09
N ASP A 9 62.42 6.16 -3.88
CA ASP A 9 63.01 6.72 -5.11
C ASP A 9 63.62 8.13 -4.94
N GLY A 10 64.21 8.40 -3.77
CA GLY A 10 64.79 9.70 -3.39
C GLY A 10 63.76 10.77 -3.00
N TYR A 11 62.46 10.49 -3.11
CA TYR A 11 61.42 11.34 -2.55
C TYR A 11 61.23 11.03 -1.07
N SER A 12 61.10 12.06 -0.24
CA SER A 12 60.86 11.89 1.21
C SER A 12 59.73 12.79 1.70
N GLY A 13 59.12 12.42 2.82
CA GLY A 13 58.11 13.23 3.51
C GLY A 13 57.66 12.53 4.79
N GLY A 14 56.55 12.98 5.38
CA GLY A 14 56.06 12.31 6.58
C GLY A 14 55.00 13.09 7.34
N LEU A 15 54.80 12.68 8.60
CA LEU A 15 53.95 13.36 9.56
C LEU A 15 54.80 14.24 10.48
N ASP A 16 54.33 15.44 10.79
CA ASP A 16 54.86 16.27 11.88
C ASP A 16 54.25 15.91 13.25
N GLU A 17 54.60 16.70 14.26
CA GLU A 17 54.09 16.55 15.62
C GLU A 17 52.57 16.66 15.69
N ASP A 18 51.95 17.49 14.84
CA ASP A 18 50.49 17.65 14.74
C ASP A 18 49.84 16.55 13.87
N LEU A 19 50.63 15.61 13.37
CA LEU A 19 50.23 14.52 12.48
C LEU A 19 49.63 15.01 11.16
N GLU A 20 50.09 16.18 10.71
CA GLU A 20 49.84 16.68 9.37
C GLU A 20 50.91 16.23 8.40
N PHE A 21 50.48 15.99 7.15
CA PHE A 21 51.41 15.58 6.10
C PHE A 21 52.25 16.77 5.68
N VAL A 22 53.56 16.72 5.98
CA VAL A 22 54.48 17.81 5.70
C VAL A 22 55.79 17.33 5.08
N ALA A 23 56.55 18.30 4.60
CA ALA A 23 57.94 18.14 4.16
C ALA A 23 58.15 17.15 3.00
N TRP A 24 57.20 17.09 2.04
CA TRP A 24 57.43 16.38 0.77
C TRP A 24 58.65 16.97 0.07
N ARG A 25 59.62 16.15 -0.31
CA ARG A 25 60.87 16.54 -0.98
C ARG A 25 61.13 15.67 -2.19
N ASP A 26 61.72 16.27 -3.23
CA ASP A 26 62.22 15.56 -4.40
C ASP A 26 63.62 14.93 -4.14
N PRO A 27 64.16 14.11 -5.07
CA PRO A 27 65.52 13.54 -4.96
C PRO A 27 66.65 14.56 -4.89
N ARG A 28 66.38 15.84 -5.16
CA ARG A 28 67.32 16.96 -5.04
C ARG A 28 67.10 17.76 -3.76
N GLY A 29 66.23 17.28 -2.86
CA GLY A 29 65.91 17.89 -1.57
C GLY A 29 64.96 19.08 -1.62
N ARG A 30 64.37 19.43 -2.77
CA ARG A 30 63.46 20.58 -2.93
C ARG A 30 62.07 20.25 -2.40
N ALA A 31 61.48 21.18 -1.65
CA ALA A 31 60.15 21.03 -1.09
C ALA A 31 59.05 21.02 -2.17
N LEU A 32 58.11 20.08 -2.06
CA LEU A 32 56.98 19.89 -2.95
C LEU A 32 55.68 20.26 -2.23
N LYS A 33 54.73 20.84 -2.96
CA LYS A 33 53.40 21.20 -2.42
C LYS A 33 52.41 20.03 -2.39
N LYS A 34 52.70 18.93 -3.08
CA LYS A 34 51.83 17.78 -3.24
C LYS A 34 52.60 16.49 -2.99
N LEU A 35 51.86 15.45 -2.58
CA LEU A 35 52.38 14.09 -2.47
C LEU A 35 52.96 13.64 -3.82
N PRO A 36 54.23 13.19 -3.86
CA PRO A 36 54.83 12.61 -5.06
C PRO A 36 54.14 11.29 -5.45
N ALA A 37 53.95 11.07 -6.76
CA ALA A 37 53.38 9.81 -7.27
C ALA A 37 54.23 8.58 -6.90
N ALA A 38 55.55 8.75 -6.74
CA ALA A 38 56.45 7.68 -6.30
C ALA A 38 56.18 7.19 -4.86
N LEU A 39 55.53 8.02 -4.03
CA LEU A 39 55.14 7.69 -2.67
C LEU A 39 53.66 7.26 -2.57
N GLU A 40 52.89 7.39 -3.66
CA GLU A 40 51.48 7.04 -3.68
C GLU A 40 51.32 5.50 -3.65
N GLY A 41 50.54 5.00 -2.70
CA GLY A 41 50.40 3.56 -2.45
C GLY A 41 51.55 2.93 -1.65
N HIS A 42 52.52 3.72 -1.17
CA HIS A 42 53.60 3.20 -0.34
C HIS A 42 53.07 2.67 1.02
N PRO A 43 53.50 1.48 1.50
CA PRO A 43 52.98 0.88 2.74
C PRO A 43 53.07 1.77 3.97
N GLU A 44 54.18 2.48 4.16
CA GLU A 44 54.35 3.45 5.27
C GLU A 44 53.35 4.60 5.20
N LEU A 45 52.99 5.07 4.01
CA LEU A 45 52.01 6.14 3.85
C LEU A 45 50.62 5.66 4.27
N GLU A 46 50.28 4.40 3.97
CA GLU A 46 49.04 3.78 4.44
C GLU A 46 49.03 3.59 5.96
N ARG A 47 50.15 3.20 6.58
CA ARG A 47 50.30 3.16 8.05
C ARG A 47 50.03 4.55 8.67
N MET A 48 50.64 5.60 8.13
CA MET A 48 50.42 6.99 8.56
C MET A 48 48.94 7.42 8.40
N ARG A 49 48.29 7.06 7.28
CA ARG A 49 46.86 7.34 7.06
C ARG A 49 45.97 6.59 8.05
N ARG A 50 46.29 5.34 8.41
CA ARG A 50 45.58 4.57 9.42
C ARG A 50 45.69 5.22 10.81
N LEU A 51 46.89 5.64 11.22
CA LEU A 51 47.09 6.39 12.47
C LEU A 51 46.20 7.63 12.53
N ARG A 52 46.24 8.48 11.50
CA ARG A 52 45.41 9.70 11.43
C ARG A 52 43.92 9.38 11.53
N ARG A 53 43.45 8.34 10.82
CA ARG A 53 42.06 7.91 10.85
C ARG A 53 41.64 7.44 12.24
N ARG A 54 42.46 6.62 12.91
CA ARG A 54 42.18 6.11 14.26
C ARG A 54 42.10 7.25 15.26
N LEU A 55 42.98 8.25 15.19
CA LEU A 55 42.91 9.42 16.06
C LEU A 55 41.69 10.30 15.80
N GLY A 56 41.31 10.48 14.53
CA GLY A 56 40.05 11.15 14.19
C GLY A 56 38.84 10.42 14.76
N GLN A 57 38.80 9.09 14.61
CA GLN A 57 37.74 8.25 15.17
C GLN A 57 37.72 8.29 16.71
N HIS A 58 38.89 8.23 17.35
CA HIS A 58 39.06 8.34 18.79
C HIS A 58 38.49 9.65 19.35
N ARG A 59 38.75 10.78 18.67
CA ARG A 59 38.16 12.08 19.04
C ARG A 59 36.64 12.06 18.98
N SER A 60 36.05 11.47 17.94
CA SER A 60 34.60 11.32 17.83
C SER A 60 34.04 10.41 18.93
N GLU A 61 34.67 9.24 19.16
CA GLU A 61 34.28 8.29 20.22
C GLU A 61 34.30 8.96 21.61
N CYS A 62 35.35 9.72 21.94
CA CYS A 62 35.44 10.45 23.22
C CYS A 62 34.34 11.51 23.36
N ALA A 63 34.08 12.28 22.30
CA ALA A 63 33.08 13.34 22.31
C ALA A 63 31.65 12.79 22.44
N GLU A 64 31.35 11.64 21.83
CA GLU A 64 30.06 10.97 21.98
C GLU A 64 29.85 10.46 23.41
N LEU A 65 30.80 9.69 23.94
CA LEU A 65 30.71 9.17 25.31
C LEU A 65 30.66 10.28 26.37
N ALA A 66 31.45 11.35 26.21
CA ALA A 66 31.41 12.48 27.12
C ALA A 66 30.03 13.16 27.14
N ARG A 67 29.38 13.32 25.97
CA ARG A 67 28.01 13.84 25.90
C ARG A 67 27.00 12.91 26.58
N GLU A 68 27.12 11.61 26.38
CA GLU A 68 26.25 10.62 27.03
C GLU A 68 26.38 10.67 28.56
N TRP A 69 27.61 10.72 29.08
CA TRP A 69 27.86 10.83 30.51
C TRP A 69 27.37 12.17 31.10
N ALA A 70 27.53 13.28 30.37
CA ALA A 70 26.98 14.58 30.78
C ALA A 70 25.46 14.52 30.89
N LEU A 71 24.78 13.93 29.89
CA LEU A 71 23.32 13.76 29.88
C LEU A 71 22.84 12.83 31.01
N ALA A 72 23.61 11.79 31.30
CA ALA A 72 23.31 10.84 32.37
C ALA A 72 23.70 11.36 33.77
N GLY A 73 24.37 12.52 33.88
CA GLY A 73 24.85 13.07 35.15
C GLY A 73 25.92 12.22 35.82
N VAL A 74 26.70 11.47 35.04
CA VAL A 74 27.72 10.54 35.55
C VAL A 74 29.02 11.29 35.78
N ALA A 75 29.56 11.17 37.00
CA ALA A 75 30.90 11.68 37.31
C ALA A 75 31.97 10.70 36.85
N VAL A 76 33.06 11.22 36.28
CA VAL A 76 34.14 10.40 35.70
C VAL A 76 35.50 10.73 36.33
N PRO A 77 36.48 9.81 36.35
CA PRO A 77 37.76 10.06 36.99
C PRO A 77 38.61 11.06 36.19
N ALA A 78 39.26 11.98 36.90
CA ALA A 78 40.17 12.95 36.31
C ALA A 78 41.34 12.29 35.53
N GLU A 79 41.72 11.07 35.92
CA GLU A 79 42.78 10.27 35.29
C GLU A 79 42.55 10.04 33.78
N LEU A 80 41.29 10.05 33.30
CA LEU A 80 40.98 9.99 31.85
C LEU A 80 41.61 11.17 31.10
N GLY A 81 41.40 12.39 31.61
CA GLY A 81 41.95 13.61 31.02
C GLY A 81 43.44 13.79 31.28
N GLU A 82 43.99 13.22 32.36
CA GLU A 82 45.43 13.22 32.63
C GLU A 82 46.19 12.30 31.66
N SER A 83 45.61 11.13 31.38
CA SER A 83 46.20 10.10 30.53
C SER A 83 46.03 10.37 29.03
N ASP A 84 45.01 11.13 28.64
CA ASP A 84 44.69 11.44 27.25
C ASP A 84 44.14 12.87 27.08
N PRO A 85 44.87 13.77 26.39
CA PRO A 85 44.40 15.12 26.10
C PRO A 85 43.06 15.17 25.35
N VAL A 86 42.75 14.19 24.50
CA VAL A 86 41.48 14.15 23.75
C VAL A 86 40.31 13.96 24.69
N TRP A 87 40.47 13.14 25.74
CA TRP A 87 39.48 13.02 26.79
C TRP A 87 39.34 14.30 27.60
N ARG A 88 40.45 14.97 27.94
CA ARG A 88 40.40 16.25 28.66
C ARG A 88 39.55 17.27 27.92
N ASP A 89 39.78 17.41 26.62
CA ASP A 89 39.03 18.35 25.78
C ASP A 89 37.56 17.94 25.66
N ALA A 90 37.26 16.66 25.42
CA ALA A 90 35.90 16.16 25.28
C ALA A 90 35.07 16.30 26.57
N LEU A 91 35.65 15.98 27.73
CA LEU A 91 35.00 16.11 29.04
C LEU A 91 34.74 17.58 29.39
N ALA A 92 35.68 18.47 29.09
CA ALA A 92 35.53 19.90 29.29
C ALA A 92 34.45 20.50 28.37
N GLU A 93 34.44 20.12 27.09
CA GLU A 93 33.45 20.58 26.09
C GLU A 93 32.03 20.13 26.45
N ALA A 94 31.86 18.88 26.91
CA ALA A 94 30.57 18.34 27.34
C ALA A 94 30.18 18.75 28.77
N ALA A 95 31.04 19.46 29.51
CA ALA A 95 30.86 19.83 30.90
C ALA A 95 30.57 18.65 31.85
N VAL A 96 31.27 17.53 31.66
CA VAL A 96 31.14 16.32 32.49
C VAL A 96 31.74 16.57 33.88
N ALA A 97 31.03 16.15 34.93
CA ALA A 97 31.53 16.24 36.30
C ALA A 97 32.72 15.29 36.53
N LEU A 98 33.76 15.76 37.23
CA LEU A 98 34.86 14.91 37.65
C LEU A 98 34.60 14.35 39.05
N ALA A 99 34.91 13.07 39.28
CA ALA A 99 34.74 12.43 40.57
C ALA A 99 35.81 12.89 41.57
N ASP A 100 35.39 13.22 42.80
CA ASP A 100 36.29 13.57 43.90
C ASP A 100 36.77 12.30 44.61
N GLY A 101 38.03 11.89 44.36
CA GLY A 101 38.68 10.74 45.02
C GLY A 101 39.04 9.60 44.06
N PRO A 102 39.73 8.55 44.55
CA PRO A 102 40.09 7.40 43.74
C PRO A 102 38.82 6.70 43.21
N ALA A 103 38.85 6.29 41.93
CA ALA A 103 37.73 5.60 41.32
C ALA A 103 37.38 4.32 42.11
N PRO A 104 36.09 4.04 42.35
CA PRO A 104 35.68 2.78 42.94
C PRO A 104 36.09 1.59 42.04
N ASP A 105 36.26 0.41 42.66
CA ASP A 105 36.83 -0.79 42.01
C ASP A 105 35.79 -1.54 41.13
N ASP A 106 34.76 -0.84 40.68
CA ASP A 106 33.65 -1.33 39.86
C ASP A 106 33.51 -0.49 38.56
N GLY A 107 32.55 -0.85 37.71
CA GLY A 107 32.28 -0.16 36.44
C GLY A 107 33.25 -0.47 35.30
N LEU A 108 33.22 0.38 34.27
CA LEU A 108 33.99 0.28 33.02
C LEU A 108 35.50 0.32 33.28
N VAL A 109 36.28 -0.32 32.39
CA VAL A 109 37.75 -0.28 32.44
C VAL A 109 38.31 0.68 31.40
N ALA A 110 39.32 1.45 31.80
CA ALA A 110 40.13 2.27 30.91
C ALA A 110 41.42 1.53 30.54
N ARG A 111 41.73 1.45 29.24
CA ARG A 111 42.98 0.91 28.70
C ARG A 111 43.77 2.02 28.06
N VAL A 112 45.04 2.17 28.47
CA VAL A 112 45.97 3.16 27.92
C VAL A 112 46.85 2.50 26.87
N TYR A 113 46.82 3.03 25.66
CA TYR A 113 47.63 2.54 24.54
C TYR A 113 48.61 3.61 24.08
N ALA A 114 49.80 3.20 23.64
CA ALA A 114 50.78 4.04 22.99
C ALA A 114 51.06 3.53 21.56
N HIS A 115 51.05 4.43 20.58
CA HIS A 115 51.38 4.07 19.21
C HIS A 115 52.88 3.78 19.08
N ALA A 116 53.25 2.61 18.54
CA ALA A 116 54.61 2.09 18.55
C ALA A 116 55.64 3.03 17.88
N VAL A 117 55.23 3.80 16.86
CA VAL A 117 56.15 4.70 16.12
C VAL A 117 56.19 6.12 16.69
N THR A 118 55.05 6.65 17.14
CA THR A 118 54.91 8.09 17.46
C THR A 118 54.85 8.35 18.96
N GLY A 119 54.68 7.31 19.78
CA GLY A 119 54.49 7.42 21.23
C GLY A 119 53.20 8.12 21.65
N ARG A 120 52.32 8.49 20.70
CA ARG A 120 51.03 9.12 20.99
C ARG A 120 50.19 8.18 21.83
N ARG A 121 49.54 8.72 22.86
CA ARG A 121 48.69 7.96 23.77
C ARG A 121 47.23 8.19 23.48
N ILE A 122 46.44 7.13 23.63
CA ILE A 122 44.98 7.19 23.65
C ILE A 122 44.46 6.31 24.78
N VAL A 123 43.34 6.71 25.37
CA VAL A 123 42.66 5.96 26.42
C VAL A 123 41.31 5.48 25.92
N ARG A 124 41.07 4.17 25.92
CA ARG A 124 39.75 3.62 25.57
C ARG A 124 39.04 3.12 26.81
N VAL A 125 37.77 3.48 26.94
CA VAL A 125 36.86 3.02 28.00
C VAL A 125 35.91 1.98 27.42
N MET A 126 35.76 0.84 28.09
CA MET A 126 34.91 -0.28 27.64
C MET A 126 34.58 -1.26 28.77
N PRO A 127 33.61 -2.18 28.57
CA PRO A 127 33.38 -3.29 29.48
C PRO A 127 34.61 -4.18 29.67
N GLU A 128 34.77 -4.75 30.86
CA GLU A 128 35.93 -5.58 31.21
C GLU A 128 36.09 -6.81 30.30
N GLU A 129 34.98 -7.41 29.88
CA GLU A 129 34.94 -8.57 28.98
C GLU A 129 35.41 -8.25 27.55
N VAL A 130 35.31 -7.00 27.10
CA VAL A 130 35.75 -6.56 25.77
C VAL A 130 37.26 -6.33 25.75
N ALA A 131 37.84 -5.95 26.89
CA ALA A 131 39.22 -5.46 26.97
C ALA A 131 40.29 -6.44 26.44
N PRO A 132 40.26 -7.76 26.76
CA PRO A 132 41.27 -8.70 26.25
C PRO A 132 41.29 -8.80 24.72
N TYR A 133 40.12 -8.69 24.08
CA TYR A 133 40.00 -8.74 22.62
C TYR A 133 40.39 -7.40 21.99
N ARG A 134 39.98 -6.28 22.62
CA ARG A 134 40.39 -4.95 22.19
C ARG A 134 41.90 -4.80 22.22
N ASP A 135 42.58 -5.32 23.24
CA ASP A 135 44.04 -5.30 23.32
C ASP A 135 44.70 -5.93 22.09
N LYS A 136 44.14 -7.03 21.55
CA LYS A 136 44.61 -7.66 20.32
C LYS A 136 44.34 -6.82 19.07
N VAL A 137 43.16 -6.20 18.98
CA VAL A 137 42.83 -5.27 17.87
C VAL A 137 43.79 -4.09 17.85
N MET A 138 44.05 -3.50 19.02
CA MET A 138 44.94 -2.37 19.18
C MET A 138 46.39 -2.75 18.82
N ALA A 139 46.87 -3.90 19.29
CA ALA A 139 48.21 -4.39 18.94
C ALA A 139 48.39 -4.59 17.43
N HIS A 140 47.39 -5.15 16.73
CA HIS A 140 47.39 -5.29 15.27
C HIS A 140 47.41 -3.93 14.54
N GLU A 141 46.82 -2.90 15.15
CA GLU A 141 46.85 -1.52 14.66
C GLU A 141 48.09 -0.72 15.15
N GLU A 142 49.11 -1.40 15.68
CA GLU A 142 50.38 -0.82 16.17
C GLU A 142 50.24 0.06 17.43
N TRP A 143 49.22 -0.22 18.24
CA TRP A 143 48.97 0.40 19.53
C TRP A 143 49.23 -0.59 20.66
N GLU A 144 50.33 -0.37 21.40
CA GLU A 144 50.73 -1.24 22.49
C GLU A 144 50.08 -0.78 23.80
N ARG A 145 49.57 -1.75 24.59
CA ARG A 145 49.01 -1.44 25.91
C ARG A 145 50.13 -1.07 26.86
N VAL A 146 50.07 0.14 27.42
CA VAL A 146 51.06 0.67 28.38
C VAL A 146 50.50 0.89 29.79
N GLY A 147 49.18 0.77 29.96
CA GLY A 147 48.53 0.94 31.26
C GLY A 147 47.04 0.66 31.25
N GLY A 148 46.38 0.98 32.36
CA GLY A 148 44.93 0.93 32.50
C GLY A 148 44.50 1.04 33.95
N PHE A 149 43.27 1.49 34.16
CA PHE A 149 42.67 1.73 35.47
C PHE A 149 41.16 1.46 35.41
N ARG A 150 40.51 1.25 36.57
CA ARG A 150 39.05 1.18 36.65
C ARG A 150 38.49 2.58 36.72
N THR A 151 37.36 2.80 36.05
CA THR A 151 36.80 4.15 35.94
C THR A 151 35.76 4.47 37.00
N GLY A 152 35.12 3.47 37.62
CA GLY A 152 33.95 3.68 38.48
C GLY A 152 32.70 4.17 37.71
N VAL A 153 32.80 4.33 36.39
CA VAL A 153 31.70 4.72 35.52
C VAL A 153 30.80 3.50 35.33
N PRO A 154 29.53 3.55 35.74
CA PRO A 154 28.61 2.45 35.50
C PRO A 154 28.42 2.26 33.99
N GLU A 155 28.13 1.02 33.59
CA GLU A 155 27.63 0.77 32.24
C GLU A 155 26.26 1.45 32.10
N THR A 156 26.23 2.67 31.55
CA THR A 156 25.00 3.42 31.29
C THR A 156 24.58 3.26 29.83
N GLY A 157 23.32 2.88 29.60
CA GLY A 157 22.71 2.81 28.27
C GLY A 157 21.75 1.64 28.10
N GLU A 158 21.00 1.60 27.00
CA GLU A 158 20.30 0.38 26.53
C GLU A 158 21.27 -0.82 26.37
N ASP A 159 22.57 -0.54 26.29
CA ASP A 159 23.69 -1.49 26.31
C ASP A 159 23.88 -2.27 27.63
N ALA A 160 23.21 -1.88 28.72
CA ALA A 160 23.15 -2.70 29.93
C ALA A 160 22.35 -4.01 29.71
N ARG A 161 21.64 -4.13 28.58
CA ARG A 161 21.00 -5.39 28.14
C ARG A 161 21.79 -6.01 26.98
N SER A 162 22.45 -7.12 27.31
CA SER A 162 23.00 -8.17 26.43
C SER A 162 24.52 -8.13 26.23
N ARG A 163 25.16 -9.15 26.83
CA ARG A 163 26.54 -9.66 26.75
C ARG A 163 27.05 -9.97 25.32
N GLU A 164 26.79 -9.13 24.33
CA GLU A 164 27.32 -9.33 22.98
C GLU A 164 28.61 -8.51 22.79
N LEU A 165 29.73 -9.21 22.59
CA LEU A 165 30.99 -8.56 22.21
C LEU A 165 30.80 -7.80 20.87
N PRO A 166 31.31 -6.57 20.73
CA PRO A 166 31.26 -5.85 19.47
C PRO A 166 32.11 -6.53 18.39
N PHE A 167 31.95 -6.13 17.13
CA PHE A 167 32.87 -6.52 16.07
C PHE A 167 34.08 -5.57 16.03
N PRO A 168 35.31 -6.09 15.89
CA PRO A 168 35.68 -7.46 15.57
C PRO A 168 35.87 -8.41 16.77
N GLU A 169 35.71 -7.94 18.01
CA GLU A 169 35.97 -8.71 19.23
C GLU A 169 35.20 -10.02 19.30
N ARG A 170 33.93 -10.06 18.87
CA ARG A 170 33.15 -11.32 18.76
C ARG A 170 33.78 -12.34 17.81
N ALA A 171 34.39 -11.89 16.71
CA ALA A 171 35.06 -12.79 15.78
C ALA A 171 36.36 -13.32 16.37
N LEU A 172 37.08 -12.52 17.17
CA LEU A 172 38.25 -12.99 17.90
C LEU A 172 37.88 -14.01 18.98
N ALA A 173 36.79 -13.76 19.71
CA ALA A 173 36.28 -14.69 20.72
C ALA A 173 35.85 -16.03 20.12
N ALA A 174 35.20 -16.02 18.96
CA ALA A 174 34.75 -17.23 18.27
C ALA A 174 35.88 -18.06 17.65
N PHE A 175 37.06 -17.46 17.40
CA PHE A 175 38.18 -18.11 16.71
C PHE A 175 39.51 -17.92 17.46
N PRO A 176 39.64 -18.46 18.69
CA PRO A 176 40.88 -18.36 19.46
C PRO A 176 42.04 -19.04 18.69
N GLY A 177 43.22 -18.41 18.71
CA GLY A 177 44.41 -18.88 17.99
C GLY A 177 44.45 -18.56 16.49
N GLN A 178 43.45 -17.86 15.95
CA GLN A 178 43.41 -17.39 14.56
C GLN A 178 43.27 -15.86 14.46
N GLU A 179 43.76 -15.14 15.47
CA GLU A 179 43.51 -13.70 15.62
C GLU A 179 44.05 -12.88 14.45
N ASP A 180 45.29 -13.13 14.01
CA ASP A 180 45.89 -12.43 12.85
C ASP A 180 45.10 -12.68 11.56
N ALA A 181 44.57 -13.90 11.39
CA ALA A 181 43.78 -14.24 10.22
C ALA A 181 42.41 -13.53 10.25
N VAL A 182 41.78 -13.44 11.42
CA VAL A 182 40.52 -12.70 11.61
C VAL A 182 40.74 -11.22 11.35
N LEU A 183 41.74 -10.61 11.97
CA LEU A 183 42.04 -9.18 11.83
C LEU A 183 42.45 -8.83 10.39
N GLY A 184 43.17 -9.71 9.71
CA GLY A 184 43.46 -9.56 8.28
C GLY A 184 42.19 -9.51 7.42
N GLU A 185 41.19 -10.34 7.69
CA GLU A 185 39.90 -10.26 6.97
C GLU A 185 39.07 -9.05 7.40
N VAL A 186 39.17 -8.59 8.65
CA VAL A 186 38.53 -7.35 9.13
C VAL A 186 39.01 -6.15 8.33
N ASP A 187 40.32 -6.05 8.09
CA ASP A 187 40.90 -4.99 7.27
C ASP A 187 40.42 -5.07 5.83
N ARG A 188 40.38 -6.26 5.23
CA ARG A 188 39.83 -6.47 3.88
C ARG A 188 38.34 -6.08 3.79
N LEU A 189 37.55 -6.35 4.83
CA LEU A 189 36.15 -5.90 4.89
C LEU A 189 36.05 -4.37 5.00
N ARG A 190 36.90 -3.74 5.83
CA ARG A 190 36.96 -2.28 5.98
C ARG A 190 37.36 -1.60 4.66
N GLU A 191 38.30 -2.18 3.91
CA GLU A 191 38.71 -1.72 2.58
C GLU A 191 37.60 -1.89 1.53
N ALA A 192 36.89 -3.03 1.54
CA ALA A 192 35.75 -3.25 0.66
C ALA A 192 34.64 -2.22 0.91
N GLY A 193 34.47 -1.79 2.17
CA GLY A 193 33.45 -0.85 2.62
C GLY A 193 32.05 -1.42 2.48
N LEU A 194 31.07 -0.53 2.30
CA LEU A 194 29.64 -0.88 2.19
C LEU A 194 29.10 -0.76 0.76
N ARG A 195 29.99 -0.66 -0.23
CA ARG A 195 29.60 -0.68 -1.64
C ARG A 195 29.32 -2.13 -2.03
N LYS A 196 28.04 -2.45 -2.29
CA LYS A 196 27.54 -3.79 -2.60
C LYS A 196 28.47 -4.62 -3.50
N THR A 197 28.94 -4.08 -4.62
CA THR A 197 29.84 -4.78 -5.55
C THR A 197 31.14 -5.25 -4.88
N ASN A 198 31.78 -4.40 -4.09
CA ASN A 198 33.02 -4.71 -3.40
C ASN A 198 32.77 -5.68 -2.25
N THR A 199 31.75 -5.42 -1.44
CA THR A 199 31.38 -6.24 -0.29
C THR A 199 30.97 -7.65 -0.72
N ASP A 200 30.18 -7.80 -1.80
CA ASP A 200 29.79 -9.11 -2.32
C ASP A 200 30.97 -9.89 -2.91
N ARG A 201 31.93 -9.21 -3.54
CA ARG A 201 33.18 -9.84 -3.98
C ARG A 201 33.99 -10.35 -2.79
N PHE A 202 34.16 -9.52 -1.76
CA PHE A 202 34.82 -9.92 -0.51
C PHE A 202 34.18 -11.18 0.08
N PHE A 203 32.85 -11.22 0.19
CA PHE A 203 32.16 -12.39 0.75
C PHE A 203 32.31 -13.66 -0.10
N LYS A 204 32.33 -13.55 -1.44
CA LYS A 204 32.60 -14.70 -2.32
C LYS A 204 34.01 -15.25 -2.13
N GLU A 205 34.99 -14.39 -1.84
CA GLU A 205 36.35 -14.80 -1.56
C GLU A 205 36.47 -15.40 -0.16
N LEU A 206 35.84 -14.78 0.84
CA LEU A 206 35.80 -15.27 2.22
C LEU A 206 35.12 -16.64 2.32
N GLU A 207 34.04 -16.86 1.59
CA GLU A 207 33.35 -18.16 1.51
C GLU A 207 34.27 -19.28 0.99
N LYS A 208 35.20 -18.96 0.08
CA LYS A 208 36.17 -19.91 -0.46
C LYS A 208 37.36 -20.13 0.47
N SER A 209 37.89 -19.07 1.07
CA SER A 209 39.12 -19.13 1.85
C SER A 209 38.87 -19.54 3.31
N ARG A 210 37.84 -18.97 3.94
CA ARG A 210 37.56 -19.08 5.38
C ARG A 210 36.05 -19.11 5.65
N PRO A 211 35.32 -20.15 5.16
CA PRO A 211 33.86 -20.21 5.25
C PRO A 211 33.28 -20.12 6.67
N LYS A 212 34.03 -20.55 7.69
CA LYS A 212 33.60 -20.48 9.10
C LYS A 212 33.44 -19.04 9.62
N LEU A 213 34.18 -18.08 9.07
CA LEU A 213 34.08 -16.66 9.44
C LEU A 213 32.86 -15.98 8.81
N LEU A 214 32.29 -16.56 7.76
CA LEU A 214 31.33 -15.91 6.88
C LEU A 214 30.09 -15.39 7.61
N ALA A 215 29.54 -16.15 8.56
CA ALA A 215 28.34 -15.77 9.29
C ALA A 215 28.54 -14.48 10.11
N LEU A 216 29.62 -14.38 10.88
CA LEU A 216 29.91 -13.22 11.73
C LEU A 216 30.19 -11.95 10.92
N PHE A 217 30.90 -12.08 9.79
CA PHE A 217 31.20 -10.95 8.91
C PHE A 217 29.96 -10.47 8.14
N LEU A 218 29.07 -11.38 7.74
CA LEU A 218 27.79 -11.01 7.12
C LEU A 218 26.88 -10.28 8.12
N ASP A 219 26.86 -10.72 9.38
CA ASP A 219 26.14 -10.03 10.46
C ASP A 219 26.66 -8.61 10.70
N GLU A 220 27.99 -8.43 10.71
CA GLU A 220 28.61 -7.11 10.83
C GLU A 220 28.15 -6.15 9.72
N VAL A 221 28.12 -6.63 8.48
CA VAL A 221 27.64 -5.80 7.37
C VAL A 221 26.15 -5.50 7.52
N ALA A 222 25.36 -6.47 7.97
CA ALA A 222 23.93 -6.28 8.20
C ALA A 222 23.68 -5.20 9.27
N GLU A 223 24.42 -5.19 10.37
CA GLU A 223 24.36 -4.16 11.42
C GLU A 223 24.76 -2.78 10.92
N ARG A 224 25.86 -2.68 10.17
CA ARG A 224 26.31 -1.39 9.60
C ARG A 224 25.29 -0.75 8.65
N HIS A 225 24.39 -1.56 8.09
CA HIS A 225 23.27 -1.07 7.28
C HIS A 225 22.06 -0.61 8.11
N LEU A 226 22.02 -0.93 9.41
CA LEU A 226 21.00 -0.48 10.35
C LEU A 226 21.41 0.74 11.19
N SER A 227 22.69 1.13 11.15
CA SER A 227 23.19 2.29 11.92
C SER A 227 22.43 3.60 11.57
N PRO A 228 22.23 4.51 12.55
CA PRO A 228 21.49 5.76 12.38
C PRO A 228 21.95 6.58 11.17
N GLY A 229 20.99 7.14 10.43
CA GLY A 229 21.25 7.93 9.21
C GLY A 229 21.25 7.12 7.90
N ARG A 230 20.84 5.84 7.94
CA ARG A 230 20.77 4.96 6.75
C ARG A 230 19.42 4.25 6.56
N ASP A 231 18.31 4.92 6.87
CA ASP A 231 16.95 4.34 6.81
C ASP A 231 16.57 3.66 5.48
N ARG A 232 17.19 4.09 4.37
CA ARG A 232 16.99 3.49 3.04
C ARG A 232 17.71 2.14 2.82
N ALA A 233 18.50 1.66 3.77
CA ALA A 233 19.33 0.44 3.63
C ALA A 233 18.74 -0.82 4.26
N ARG A 234 17.51 -0.78 4.82
CA ARG A 234 16.86 -1.93 5.48
C ARG A 234 16.78 -3.18 4.59
N GLY A 235 16.44 -3.02 3.30
CA GLY A 235 16.40 -4.14 2.36
C GLY A 235 17.76 -4.84 2.18
N THR A 236 18.86 -4.10 2.30
CA THR A 236 20.22 -4.64 2.24
C THR A 236 20.58 -5.36 3.54
N ALA A 237 20.20 -4.83 4.70
CA ALA A 237 20.36 -5.50 5.99
C ALA A 237 19.61 -6.86 6.01
N ILE A 238 18.37 -6.90 5.52
CA ILE A 238 17.58 -8.14 5.37
C ILE A 238 18.34 -9.18 4.54
N ALA A 239 18.93 -8.76 3.42
CA ALA A 239 19.65 -9.65 2.52
C ALA A 239 20.93 -10.23 3.18
N TYR A 240 21.71 -9.39 3.85
CA TYR A 240 22.94 -9.83 4.52
C TYR A 240 22.65 -10.69 5.76
N PHE A 241 21.66 -10.33 6.58
CA PHE A 241 21.21 -11.16 7.70
C PHE A 241 20.73 -12.54 7.22
N GLY A 242 19.90 -12.59 6.18
CA GLY A 242 19.44 -13.86 5.59
C GLY A 242 20.59 -14.73 5.08
N ARG A 243 21.61 -14.12 4.46
CA ARG A 243 22.85 -14.83 4.05
C ARG A 243 23.66 -15.30 5.26
N ALA A 244 23.77 -14.51 6.31
CA ALA A 244 24.48 -14.88 7.54
C ALA A 244 23.87 -16.13 8.16
N ARG A 245 22.54 -16.18 8.29
CA ARG A 245 21.80 -17.36 8.78
C ARG A 245 21.99 -18.58 7.86
N LYS A 246 22.07 -18.38 6.55
CA LYS A 246 22.38 -19.49 5.63
C LYS A 246 23.80 -20.03 5.83
N ALA A 247 24.78 -19.14 6.00
CA ALA A 247 26.17 -19.50 6.23
C ALA A 247 26.36 -20.21 7.58
N GLU A 248 25.70 -19.74 8.63
CA GLU A 248 25.68 -20.37 9.97
C GLU A 248 25.29 -21.84 9.88
N ARG A 249 24.10 -22.14 9.33
CA ARG A 249 23.62 -23.52 9.11
C ARG A 249 24.60 -24.40 8.33
N GLN A 250 25.31 -23.83 7.37
CA GLN A 250 26.13 -24.59 6.42
C GLN A 250 27.56 -24.83 6.93
N TYR A 251 28.15 -23.85 7.60
CA TYR A 251 29.59 -23.82 7.89
C TYR A 251 29.93 -23.73 9.38
N THR A 252 28.97 -23.32 10.22
CA THR A 252 29.19 -23.12 11.67
C THR A 252 28.07 -23.78 12.49
N PRO A 253 27.82 -25.11 12.33
CA PRO A 253 26.86 -25.80 13.17
C PRO A 253 27.37 -25.81 14.62
N GLY A 254 26.52 -25.40 15.57
CA GLY A 254 26.89 -25.29 16.99
C GLY A 254 27.24 -23.87 17.45
N MET A 255 26.87 -22.84 16.69
CA MET A 255 26.90 -21.46 17.19
C MET A 255 26.05 -21.33 18.46
N ASP A 256 26.51 -20.47 19.39
CA ASP A 256 25.79 -20.15 20.61
C ASP A 256 24.35 -19.72 20.28
N GLN A 257 23.39 -20.48 20.80
CA GLN A 257 21.98 -20.28 20.51
C GLN A 257 21.42 -19.07 21.26
N ASP A 258 21.92 -18.76 22.46
CA ASP A 258 21.45 -17.60 23.24
C ASP A 258 21.86 -16.31 22.55
N TRP A 259 23.11 -16.27 22.07
CA TRP A 259 23.56 -15.22 21.17
C TRP A 259 22.65 -15.16 19.94
N LEU A 260 22.42 -16.26 19.24
CA LEU A 260 21.63 -16.27 18.00
C LEU A 260 20.21 -15.72 18.21
N ASP A 261 19.54 -16.06 19.31
CA ASP A 261 18.21 -15.52 19.61
C ASP A 261 18.22 -14.03 19.91
N ALA A 262 19.22 -13.55 20.66
CA ALA A 262 19.42 -12.11 20.88
C ALA A 262 19.59 -11.38 19.53
N ARG A 263 20.36 -11.95 18.59
CA ARG A 263 20.52 -11.41 17.22
C ARG A 263 19.19 -11.34 16.48
N TYR A 264 18.41 -12.41 16.50
CA TYR A 264 17.09 -12.41 15.88
C TYR A 264 16.17 -11.35 16.54
N ALA A 265 16.26 -11.12 17.84
CA ALA A 265 15.44 -10.11 18.51
C ALA A 265 15.80 -8.68 18.07
N VAL A 266 17.09 -8.35 18.01
CA VAL A 266 17.59 -7.03 17.55
C VAL A 266 17.17 -6.77 16.10
N PHE A 267 17.38 -7.74 15.21
CA PHE A 267 17.01 -7.56 13.81
C PHE A 267 15.49 -7.57 13.60
N ALA A 268 14.71 -8.27 14.42
CA ALA A 268 13.25 -8.24 14.36
C ALA A 268 12.72 -6.85 14.69
N GLU A 269 13.25 -6.23 15.74
CA GLU A 269 12.92 -4.87 16.19
C GLU A 269 13.24 -3.82 15.12
N ALA A 270 14.38 -3.95 14.45
CA ALA A 270 14.75 -3.09 13.33
C ALA A 270 13.93 -3.35 12.03
N GLY A 271 13.04 -4.35 12.03
CA GLY A 271 12.32 -4.81 10.84
C GLY A 271 13.25 -5.40 9.76
N ALA A 272 14.41 -5.92 10.16
CA ALA A 272 15.50 -6.32 9.29
C ALA A 272 15.60 -7.84 9.09
N ILE A 273 14.51 -8.59 9.29
CA ILE A 273 14.44 -10.03 9.06
C ILE A 273 13.46 -10.36 7.93
N GLY A 274 13.96 -11.09 6.93
CA GLY A 274 13.14 -11.65 5.86
C GLY A 274 12.42 -12.93 6.27
N VAL A 275 11.23 -13.15 5.69
CA VAL A 275 10.40 -14.35 5.92
C VAL A 275 11.20 -15.67 5.78
N PRO A 276 12.07 -15.87 4.76
CA PRO A 276 12.82 -17.12 4.66
C PRO A 276 13.71 -17.44 5.87
N ALA A 277 14.27 -16.41 6.52
CA ALA A 277 15.13 -16.60 7.70
C ALA A 277 14.34 -16.98 8.95
N LEU A 278 13.13 -16.43 9.12
CA LEU A 278 12.20 -16.83 10.19
C LEU A 278 11.71 -18.26 10.00
N ARG A 279 11.23 -18.59 8.79
CA ARG A 279 10.73 -19.94 8.49
C ARG A 279 11.81 -21.00 8.64
N ALA A 280 13.06 -20.69 8.28
CA ALA A 280 14.18 -21.58 8.52
C ALA A 280 14.40 -21.79 10.03
N ARG A 281 14.39 -20.71 10.83
CA ARG A 281 14.52 -20.79 12.28
C ARG A 281 13.40 -21.59 12.94
N ALA A 282 12.14 -21.36 12.54
CA ALA A 282 11.00 -22.12 13.03
C ALA A 282 11.17 -23.63 12.75
N ARG A 283 11.62 -24.00 11.54
CA ARG A 283 11.88 -25.40 11.17
C ARG A 283 13.04 -26.01 11.95
N GLU A 284 14.09 -25.26 12.26
CA GLU A 284 15.19 -25.72 13.10
C GLU A 284 14.70 -26.02 14.52
N LEU A 285 13.99 -25.08 15.13
CA LEU A 285 13.43 -25.22 16.48
C LEU A 285 12.36 -26.32 16.56
N SER A 286 11.62 -26.56 15.48
CA SER A 286 10.58 -27.59 15.45
C SER A 286 11.12 -29.01 15.22
N ARG A 287 12.41 -29.18 14.88
CA ARG A 287 13.01 -30.51 14.66
C ARG A 287 13.57 -31.08 15.96
N GLY A 288 13.12 -32.27 16.33
CA GLY A 288 13.81 -33.10 17.33
C GLY A 288 13.28 -33.07 18.76
N GLY A 289 12.12 -32.45 19.02
CA GLY A 289 11.33 -32.69 20.25
C GLY A 289 11.98 -32.33 21.58
N ALA A 290 13.07 -31.55 21.59
CA ALA A 290 13.80 -31.17 22.79
C ALA A 290 14.34 -29.74 22.68
N ILE A 291 13.52 -28.80 22.20
CA ILE A 291 13.80 -27.38 22.49
C ILE A 291 13.29 -27.05 23.88
N THR A 292 14.00 -26.16 24.58
CA THR A 292 13.57 -25.75 25.92
C THR A 292 12.42 -24.74 25.81
N PRO A 293 11.53 -24.65 26.82
CA PRO A 293 10.50 -23.62 26.88
C PRO A 293 11.05 -22.20 26.71
N GLU A 294 12.22 -21.91 27.29
CA GLU A 294 12.88 -20.59 27.19
C GLU A 294 13.21 -20.24 25.74
N ARG A 295 13.59 -21.24 24.93
CA ARG A 295 13.90 -21.06 23.52
C ARG A 295 12.66 -20.77 22.69
N ALA A 296 11.55 -21.45 22.99
CA ALA A 296 10.27 -21.15 22.35
C ALA A 296 9.78 -19.73 22.70
N VAL A 297 9.95 -19.30 23.96
CA VAL A 297 9.65 -17.93 24.41
C VAL A 297 10.55 -16.89 23.71
N ALA A 298 11.84 -17.19 23.52
CA ALA A 298 12.73 -16.34 22.75
C ALA A 298 12.26 -16.19 21.30
N PHE A 299 11.88 -17.31 20.64
CA PHE A 299 11.28 -17.26 19.31
C PHE A 299 9.96 -16.48 19.27
N ARG A 300 9.08 -16.66 20.27
CA ARG A 300 7.86 -15.86 20.42
C ARG A 300 8.17 -14.36 20.47
N THR A 301 9.17 -13.97 21.27
CA THR A 301 9.61 -12.58 21.40
C THR A 301 10.10 -12.01 20.06
N VAL A 302 10.85 -12.80 19.29
CA VAL A 302 11.27 -12.44 17.91
C VAL A 302 10.04 -12.23 17.02
N MET A 303 9.05 -13.12 17.08
CA MET A 303 7.83 -13.02 16.28
C MET A 303 6.99 -11.80 16.65
N ILE A 304 6.89 -11.45 17.94
CA ILE A 304 6.20 -10.26 18.43
C ILE A 304 6.85 -8.99 17.88
N LYS A 305 8.17 -8.84 18.08
CA LYS A 305 8.95 -7.68 17.56
C LYS A 305 8.83 -7.56 16.05
N TRP A 306 8.93 -8.70 15.35
CA TRP A 306 8.80 -8.75 13.90
C TRP A 306 7.41 -8.33 13.44
N ALA A 307 6.34 -8.88 14.03
CA ALA A 307 4.96 -8.56 13.68
C ALA A 307 4.61 -7.10 13.98
N ALA A 308 5.10 -6.55 15.09
CA ALA A 308 4.96 -5.12 15.40
C ALA A 308 5.53 -4.25 14.26
N ALA A 309 6.70 -4.61 13.72
CA ALA A 309 7.35 -3.93 12.60
C ALA A 309 6.84 -4.32 11.19
N ALA A 310 5.73 -5.07 11.06
CA ALA A 310 5.28 -5.63 9.78
C ALA A 310 4.76 -4.58 8.77
N ASP A 311 4.21 -3.45 9.23
CA ASP A 311 3.58 -2.46 8.36
C ASP A 311 4.62 -1.78 7.45
N ALA A 312 5.86 -1.64 7.94
CA ALA A 312 6.98 -1.14 7.15
C ALA A 312 7.49 -2.14 6.08
N ARG A 313 6.92 -3.35 6.01
CA ARG A 313 7.47 -4.50 5.25
C ARG A 313 6.44 -5.16 4.34
N GLY A 314 5.26 -4.57 4.20
CA GLY A 314 4.19 -5.07 3.32
C GLY A 314 3.28 -6.13 3.95
N GLY A 315 3.26 -6.26 5.28
CA GLY A 315 2.31 -7.09 6.02
C GLY A 315 2.89 -8.35 6.67
N LEU A 316 1.98 -9.20 7.15
CA LEU A 316 2.29 -10.47 7.79
C LEU A 316 2.54 -11.55 6.73
N TYR A 317 3.27 -12.61 7.09
CA TYR A 317 3.42 -13.76 6.18
C TYR A 317 2.45 -14.88 6.55
N SER A 318 1.94 -15.57 5.55
CA SER A 318 0.79 -16.45 5.66
C SER A 318 0.95 -17.66 6.60
N GLN A 319 2.16 -18.20 6.79
CA GLN A 319 2.40 -19.37 7.66
C GLN A 319 2.84 -19.00 9.08
N MET A 320 2.70 -17.73 9.49
CA MET A 320 3.20 -17.30 10.80
C MET A 320 2.52 -18.02 11.98
N ALA A 321 1.19 -18.17 11.95
CA ALA A 321 0.46 -18.87 13.02
C ALA A 321 0.88 -20.35 13.10
N LEU A 322 0.93 -21.05 11.96
CA LEU A 322 1.48 -22.41 11.87
C LEU A 322 2.92 -22.54 12.41
N ASP A 323 3.81 -21.62 12.09
CA ASP A 323 5.20 -21.66 12.56
C ASP A 323 5.29 -21.48 14.09
N VAL A 324 4.51 -20.55 14.67
CA VAL A 324 4.42 -20.36 16.13
C VAL A 324 3.91 -21.63 16.81
N ARG A 325 2.83 -22.22 16.29
CA ARG A 325 2.25 -23.46 16.83
C ARG A 325 3.23 -24.63 16.81
N ASN A 326 3.95 -24.80 15.70
CA ASN A 326 4.93 -25.89 15.56
C ASN A 326 6.09 -25.76 16.55
N VAL A 327 6.60 -24.54 16.76
CA VAL A 327 7.66 -24.29 17.74
C VAL A 327 7.13 -24.52 19.17
N ALA A 328 5.96 -23.98 19.51
CA ALA A 328 5.35 -24.20 20.83
C ALA A 328 5.15 -25.69 21.14
N LYS A 329 4.59 -26.43 20.18
CA LYS A 329 4.39 -27.89 20.28
C LYS A 329 5.69 -28.65 20.47
N ALA A 330 6.77 -28.25 19.77
CA ALA A 330 8.08 -28.88 19.91
C ALA A 330 8.74 -28.63 21.29
N ALA A 331 8.35 -27.56 22.00
CA ALA A 331 8.79 -27.25 23.36
C ALA A 331 7.88 -27.83 24.47
N GLY A 332 6.79 -28.50 24.10
CA GLY A 332 5.77 -28.96 25.06
C GLY A 332 4.92 -27.83 25.66
N LEU A 333 4.89 -26.65 25.03
CA LEU A 333 4.00 -25.53 25.39
C LEU A 333 2.65 -25.68 24.68
N ASP A 334 1.62 -24.99 25.19
CA ASP A 334 0.31 -24.93 24.52
C ASP A 334 0.40 -24.04 23.26
N PRO A 335 0.20 -24.61 22.05
CA PRO A 335 0.31 -23.86 20.80
C PRO A 335 -0.62 -22.65 20.68
N GLU A 336 -1.84 -22.75 21.20
CA GLU A 336 -2.83 -21.67 21.09
C GLU A 336 -2.57 -20.56 22.11
N GLU A 337 -2.03 -20.90 23.29
CA GLU A 337 -1.63 -19.89 24.29
C GLU A 337 -0.42 -19.07 23.81
N GLU A 338 0.53 -19.72 23.15
CA GLU A 338 1.68 -19.04 22.55
C GLU A 338 1.24 -18.14 21.39
N LEU A 339 0.34 -18.60 20.52
CA LEU A 339 -0.21 -17.78 19.45
C LEU A 339 -1.05 -16.60 19.98
N ALA A 340 -1.91 -16.82 20.98
CA ALA A 340 -2.68 -15.76 21.63
C ALA A 340 -1.77 -14.66 22.20
N THR A 341 -0.65 -15.05 22.80
CA THR A 341 0.36 -14.11 23.32
C THR A 341 0.99 -13.29 22.20
N VAL A 342 1.30 -13.90 21.05
CA VAL A 342 1.80 -13.16 19.87
C VAL A 342 0.75 -12.18 19.35
N LEU A 343 -0.51 -12.61 19.22
CA LEU A 343 -1.62 -11.76 18.74
C LEU A 343 -1.80 -10.52 19.64
N GLY A 344 -1.75 -10.70 20.96
CA GLY A 344 -1.92 -9.63 21.95
C GLY A 344 -0.72 -8.67 22.00
N GLU A 345 0.48 -9.18 22.28
CA GLU A 345 1.66 -8.34 22.50
C GLU A 345 2.11 -7.59 21.23
N ALA A 346 1.96 -8.20 20.04
CA ALA A 346 2.24 -7.51 18.78
C ALA A 346 1.10 -6.58 18.34
N ARG A 347 0.00 -6.54 19.11
CA ARG A 347 -1.24 -5.80 18.81
C ARG A 347 -1.71 -6.12 17.40
N MET A 348 -1.86 -7.40 17.06
CA MET A 348 -2.17 -7.84 15.70
C MET A 348 -3.60 -7.48 15.32
N VAL A 349 -4.54 -7.54 16.27
CA VAL A 349 -5.95 -7.21 16.05
C VAL A 349 -6.17 -5.74 15.65
N ARG A 350 -5.23 -4.83 15.88
CA ARG A 350 -5.36 -3.44 15.37
C ARG A 350 -4.98 -3.31 13.89
N LYS A 351 -4.27 -4.29 13.34
CA LYS A 351 -3.73 -4.23 11.97
C LYS A 351 -4.84 -4.56 10.98
N ARG A 352 -4.94 -3.78 9.91
CA ARG A 352 -5.92 -3.98 8.84
C ARG A 352 -5.67 -5.32 8.14
N LEU A 353 -6.74 -6.08 7.89
CA LEU A 353 -6.70 -7.28 7.06
C LEU A 353 -6.20 -6.92 5.66
N SER A 354 -5.29 -7.73 5.13
CA SER A 354 -4.78 -7.60 3.76
C SER A 354 -5.54 -8.50 2.79
N HIS A 355 -5.44 -8.25 1.49
CA HIS A 355 -6.13 -9.11 0.51
C HIS A 355 -5.50 -10.51 0.47
N GLY A 356 -6.33 -11.55 0.59
CA GLY A 356 -5.91 -12.94 0.64
C GLY A 356 -5.17 -13.30 1.93
N ASP A 357 -5.58 -12.74 3.08
CA ASP A 357 -4.88 -12.89 4.36
C ASP A 357 -4.97 -14.30 4.95
N LEU A 358 -4.20 -15.23 4.37
CA LEU A 358 -4.11 -16.62 4.81
C LEU A 358 -3.60 -16.76 6.25
N PHE A 359 -2.92 -15.74 6.79
CA PHE A 359 -2.53 -15.74 8.19
C PHE A 359 -3.76 -15.71 9.09
N TRP A 360 -4.69 -14.77 8.87
CA TRP A 360 -5.89 -14.68 9.69
C TRP A 360 -6.81 -15.88 9.51
N LEU A 361 -6.87 -16.44 8.30
CA LEU A 361 -7.58 -17.71 8.08
C LEU A 361 -7.03 -18.85 8.98
N ASP A 362 -5.71 -18.97 9.12
CA ASP A 362 -5.08 -19.96 10.00
C ASP A 362 -5.17 -19.58 11.49
N ALA A 363 -5.03 -18.30 11.82
CA ALA A 363 -5.08 -17.81 13.20
C ALA A 363 -6.47 -17.98 13.82
N LEU A 364 -7.54 -17.79 13.02
CA LEU A 364 -8.93 -17.95 13.45
C LEU A 364 -9.42 -19.40 13.40
N ALA A 365 -8.64 -20.35 12.85
CA ALA A 365 -9.07 -21.74 12.73
C ALA A 365 -9.29 -22.46 14.08
N ASP A 366 -8.70 -21.96 15.17
CA ASP A 366 -8.77 -22.55 16.52
C ASP A 366 -8.85 -21.43 17.60
N ARG A 367 -8.71 -21.77 18.87
CA ARG A 367 -9.03 -20.93 20.05
C ARG A 367 -8.05 -19.81 20.40
N ALA A 368 -6.98 -19.56 19.63
CA ALA A 368 -6.02 -18.49 19.96
C ALA A 368 -6.67 -17.09 20.09
N LEU A 369 -7.63 -16.76 19.22
CA LEU A 369 -8.37 -15.50 19.36
C LEU A 369 -9.23 -15.48 20.62
N ASP A 370 -9.90 -16.60 20.95
CA ASP A 370 -10.78 -16.69 22.12
C ASP A 370 -9.98 -16.49 23.41
N LEU A 371 -8.82 -17.14 23.52
CA LEU A 371 -7.87 -16.97 24.63
C LEU A 371 -7.41 -15.51 24.77
N LEU A 372 -7.14 -14.84 23.64
CA LEU A 372 -6.81 -13.41 23.66
C LEU A 372 -8.01 -12.57 24.14
N CYS A 373 -9.22 -12.89 23.69
CA CYS A 373 -10.44 -12.18 24.10
C CYS A 373 -10.76 -12.38 25.59
N GLU A 374 -10.44 -13.54 26.16
CA GLU A 374 -10.58 -13.80 27.60
C GLU A 374 -9.58 -12.99 28.44
N ARG A 375 -8.34 -12.83 27.94
CA ARG A 375 -7.26 -12.12 28.62
C ARG A 375 -7.38 -10.59 28.52
N GLU A 376 -7.71 -10.09 27.34
CA GLU A 376 -7.72 -8.65 27.02
C GLU A 376 -9.01 -8.20 26.30
N PRO A 377 -10.21 -8.47 26.86
CA PRO A 377 -11.48 -8.25 26.16
C PRO A 377 -11.65 -6.80 25.68
N GLU A 378 -11.39 -5.83 26.57
CA GLU A 378 -11.60 -4.41 26.26
C GLU A 378 -10.62 -3.89 25.20
N SER A 379 -9.37 -4.37 25.18
CA SER A 379 -8.40 -3.94 24.17
C SER A 379 -8.75 -4.50 22.80
N VAL A 380 -9.14 -5.78 22.72
CA VAL A 380 -9.53 -6.43 21.47
C VAL A 380 -10.75 -5.75 20.88
N ARG A 381 -11.78 -5.50 21.70
CA ARG A 381 -13.00 -4.80 21.28
C ARG A 381 -12.71 -3.39 20.78
N ALA A 382 -11.90 -2.63 21.52
CA ALA A 382 -11.50 -1.28 21.12
C ALA A 382 -10.72 -1.26 19.79
N ASP A 383 -9.84 -2.25 19.56
CA ASP A 383 -9.10 -2.37 18.31
C ASP A 383 -10.02 -2.75 17.13
N LEU A 384 -10.96 -3.68 17.33
CA LEU A 384 -11.94 -4.07 16.32
C LEU A 384 -12.91 -2.93 15.95
N LEU A 385 -13.36 -2.13 16.92
CA LEU A 385 -14.21 -0.95 16.66
C LEU A 385 -13.50 0.14 15.86
N ARG A 386 -12.16 0.19 15.89
CA ARG A 386 -11.37 1.10 15.04
C ARG A 386 -11.16 0.55 13.63
N GLN A 387 -11.35 -0.73 13.41
CA GLN A 387 -11.27 -1.31 12.07
C GLN A 387 -12.48 -0.94 11.21
N ARG A 388 -12.31 -1.04 9.90
CA ARG A 388 -13.35 -0.79 8.89
C ARG A 388 -13.39 -1.97 7.92
N PRO A 389 -14.56 -2.29 7.34
CA PRO A 389 -14.68 -3.35 6.36
C PRO A 389 -13.69 -3.18 5.20
N TYR A 390 -13.28 -4.29 4.61
CA TYR A 390 -12.43 -4.33 3.42
C TYR A 390 -13.29 -4.55 2.16
N ALA A 391 -12.73 -4.39 0.97
CA ALA A 391 -13.46 -4.62 -0.28
C ALA A 391 -13.57 -6.11 -0.69
N GLY A 392 -12.98 -7.02 0.08
CA GLY A 392 -12.90 -8.44 -0.26
C GLY A 392 -13.78 -9.33 0.63
N GLU A 393 -14.51 -10.24 -0.01
CA GLU A 393 -15.50 -11.12 0.63
C GLU A 393 -14.87 -12.07 1.67
N LEU A 394 -13.66 -12.57 1.43
CA LEU A 394 -12.96 -13.40 2.41
C LEU A 394 -12.59 -12.58 3.65
N GLU A 395 -12.03 -11.39 3.45
CA GLU A 395 -11.58 -10.53 4.56
C GLU A 395 -12.77 -10.06 5.41
N ASN A 396 -13.90 -9.71 4.78
CA ASN A 396 -15.09 -9.32 5.53
C ASN A 396 -15.67 -10.48 6.34
N ARG A 397 -15.63 -11.72 5.82
CA ARG A 397 -16.02 -12.91 6.60
C ARG A 397 -15.10 -13.17 7.79
N LEU A 398 -13.79 -13.04 7.62
CA LEU A 398 -12.82 -13.17 8.72
C LEU A 398 -13.05 -12.06 9.76
N TRP A 399 -13.32 -10.84 9.31
CA TRP A 399 -13.63 -9.72 10.20
C TRP A 399 -14.93 -9.94 10.99
N LEU A 400 -15.99 -10.47 10.35
CA LEU A 400 -17.22 -10.85 11.05
C LEU A 400 -16.94 -11.90 12.13
N ASP A 401 -16.18 -12.94 11.83
CA ASP A 401 -15.80 -13.98 12.81
C ASP A 401 -15.07 -13.36 14.02
N MET A 402 -14.16 -12.41 13.78
CA MET A 402 -13.49 -11.67 14.86
C MET A 402 -14.45 -10.83 15.71
N LEU A 403 -15.42 -10.14 15.08
CA LEU A 403 -16.43 -9.34 15.78
C LEU A 403 -17.35 -10.21 16.65
N GLU A 404 -17.71 -11.40 16.18
CA GLU A 404 -18.56 -12.35 16.89
C GLU A 404 -17.82 -12.97 18.09
N ARG A 405 -16.64 -13.54 17.86
CA ARG A 405 -15.86 -14.24 18.90
C ARG A 405 -15.40 -13.32 20.03
N SER A 406 -15.10 -12.06 19.72
CA SER A 406 -14.73 -11.05 20.73
C SER A 406 -15.93 -10.48 21.52
N GLY A 407 -17.16 -10.77 21.09
CA GLY A 407 -18.37 -10.12 21.59
C GLY A 407 -18.53 -8.66 21.17
N THR A 408 -17.68 -8.15 20.27
CA THR A 408 -17.78 -6.77 19.76
C THR A 408 -19.09 -6.56 19.01
N LEU A 409 -19.54 -7.56 18.23
CA LEU A 409 -20.84 -7.48 17.57
C LEU A 409 -22.00 -7.45 18.57
N ALA A 410 -21.91 -8.24 19.64
CA ALA A 410 -22.90 -8.22 20.72
C ALA A 410 -22.95 -6.84 21.43
N GLN A 411 -21.81 -6.15 21.58
CA GLN A 411 -21.80 -4.76 22.08
C GLN A 411 -22.48 -3.78 21.11
N LEU A 412 -22.21 -3.90 19.81
CA LEU A 412 -22.87 -3.08 18.78
C LEU A 412 -24.39 -3.31 18.78
N CYS A 413 -24.83 -4.58 18.89
CA CYS A 413 -26.24 -4.98 18.97
C CYS A 413 -26.92 -4.65 20.31
N GLY A 414 -26.18 -4.24 21.34
CA GLY A 414 -26.71 -3.91 22.67
C GLY A 414 -27.02 -5.12 23.55
N GLU A 415 -26.59 -6.30 23.12
CA GLU A 415 -26.66 -7.56 23.89
C GLU A 415 -25.64 -7.54 25.04
N LEU A 416 -24.53 -6.81 24.87
CA LEU A 416 -23.51 -6.56 25.89
C LEU A 416 -23.31 -5.04 26.12
N PRO A 417 -22.97 -4.61 27.35
CA PRO A 417 -22.62 -3.23 27.64
C PRO A 417 -21.27 -2.84 27.03
N GLY A 418 -21.05 -1.54 26.84
CA GLY A 418 -19.76 -0.96 26.40
C GLY A 418 -19.84 -0.06 25.17
N VAL A 419 -20.90 -0.21 24.37
CA VAL A 419 -21.18 0.65 23.21
C VAL A 419 -22.63 1.13 23.29
N THR A 420 -22.83 2.44 23.22
CA THR A 420 -24.16 3.06 23.14
C THR A 420 -24.75 2.94 21.73
N ALA A 421 -26.07 3.05 21.56
CA ALA A 421 -26.67 3.05 20.22
C ALA A 421 -26.13 4.19 19.34
N ALA A 422 -25.85 5.36 19.92
CA ALA A 422 -25.21 6.48 19.21
C ALA A 422 -23.81 6.13 18.69
N GLU A 423 -23.01 5.40 19.48
CA GLU A 423 -21.69 4.94 19.05
C GLU A 423 -21.78 3.84 17.99
N ALA A 424 -22.76 2.92 18.09
CA ALA A 424 -23.01 1.91 17.07
C ALA A 424 -23.45 2.54 15.73
N ALA A 425 -24.35 3.52 15.77
CA ALA A 425 -24.77 4.28 14.59
C ALA A 425 -23.61 5.08 13.98
N ARG A 426 -22.77 5.71 14.81
CA ARG A 426 -21.55 6.38 14.34
C ARG A 426 -20.56 5.41 13.72
N TRP A 427 -20.39 4.22 14.29
CA TRP A 427 -19.52 3.19 13.74
C TRP A 427 -20.01 2.72 12.35
N LEU A 428 -21.32 2.49 12.18
CA LEU A 428 -21.90 2.18 10.86
C LEU A 428 -21.66 3.32 9.86
N THR A 429 -21.91 4.56 10.28
CA THR A 429 -21.66 5.76 9.48
C THR A 429 -20.19 5.83 9.05
N ASP A 430 -19.25 5.62 9.96
CA ASP A 430 -17.82 5.67 9.68
C ASP A 430 -17.39 4.55 8.72
N CYS A 431 -17.98 3.35 8.81
CA CYS A 431 -17.76 2.27 7.85
C CYS A 431 -18.19 2.67 6.44
N LEU A 432 -19.33 3.33 6.31
CA LEU A 432 -19.84 3.87 5.03
C LEU A 432 -19.04 5.06 4.50
N CYS A 433 -18.16 5.65 5.33
CA CYS A 433 -17.31 6.77 4.96
C CYS A 433 -15.82 6.39 4.85
N ALA A 434 -15.46 5.13 5.11
CA ALA A 434 -14.05 4.73 5.25
C ALA A 434 -13.29 4.69 3.92
N ASP A 435 -13.96 4.31 2.83
CA ASP A 435 -13.40 4.26 1.49
C ASP A 435 -14.40 4.81 0.47
N GLN A 436 -13.90 5.52 -0.53
CA GLN A 436 -14.68 6.24 -1.55
C GLN A 436 -15.43 5.25 -2.46
N ASP A 437 -14.79 4.10 -2.70
CA ASP A 437 -15.30 3.01 -3.52
C ASP A 437 -15.90 1.87 -2.67
N PHE A 438 -16.11 2.09 -1.35
CA PHE A 438 -16.71 1.07 -0.51
C PHE A 438 -18.13 0.73 -0.99
N ARG A 439 -18.33 -0.54 -1.33
CA ARG A 439 -19.64 -1.11 -1.61
C ARG A 439 -19.96 -2.08 -0.48
N PRO A 440 -21.02 -1.83 0.32
CA PRO A 440 -21.46 -2.79 1.32
C PRO A 440 -21.72 -4.13 0.65
N ASP A 441 -21.00 -5.16 1.09
CA ASP A 441 -21.24 -6.52 0.67
C ASP A 441 -22.30 -7.18 1.58
N ARG A 442 -22.61 -8.43 1.27
CA ARG A 442 -23.57 -9.21 2.06
C ARG A 442 -23.19 -9.30 3.54
N THR A 443 -21.90 -9.46 3.85
CA THR A 443 -21.43 -9.56 5.23
C THR A 443 -21.69 -8.28 6.01
N PHE A 444 -21.43 -7.11 5.41
CA PHE A 444 -21.74 -5.83 6.04
C PHE A 444 -23.24 -5.62 6.22
N LEU A 445 -24.06 -6.00 5.23
CA LEU A 445 -25.53 -5.97 5.33
C LEU A 445 -26.05 -6.86 6.47
N ASP A 446 -25.49 -8.06 6.65
CA ASP A 446 -25.86 -8.97 7.74
C ASP A 446 -25.54 -8.34 9.11
N ILE A 447 -24.37 -7.69 9.26
CA ILE A 447 -24.01 -6.93 10.47
C ILE A 447 -25.00 -5.79 10.72
N ALA A 448 -25.26 -4.98 9.70
CA ALA A 448 -26.19 -3.84 9.82
C ALA A 448 -27.60 -4.31 10.20
N SER A 449 -28.05 -5.46 9.69
CA SER A 449 -29.37 -6.03 10.01
C SER A 449 -29.51 -6.43 11.47
N ARG A 450 -28.41 -6.84 12.13
CA ARG A 450 -28.39 -7.19 13.55
C ARG A 450 -28.35 -5.97 14.46
N ILE A 451 -27.70 -4.90 14.00
CA ILE A 451 -27.61 -3.63 14.75
C ILE A 451 -28.92 -2.82 14.62
N ALA A 452 -29.60 -2.88 13.46
CA ALA A 452 -30.76 -2.06 13.15
C ALA A 452 -31.92 -2.13 14.17
N PRO A 453 -32.33 -3.31 14.72
CA PRO A 453 -33.38 -3.38 15.73
C PRO A 453 -33.10 -2.52 16.97
N ARG A 454 -31.84 -2.46 17.41
CA ARG A 454 -31.44 -1.61 18.54
C ARG A 454 -31.59 -0.13 18.19
N LEU A 455 -31.08 0.29 17.03
CA LEU A 455 -31.13 1.68 16.60
C LEU A 455 -32.57 2.17 16.42
N ALA A 456 -33.45 1.31 15.90
CA ALA A 456 -34.87 1.56 15.79
C ALA A 456 -35.53 1.68 17.18
N ALA A 457 -35.25 0.77 18.11
CA ALA A 457 -35.81 0.81 19.45
C ALA A 457 -35.40 2.08 20.23
N GLU A 458 -34.15 2.51 20.10
CA GLU A 458 -33.60 3.69 20.77
C GLU A 458 -33.79 4.99 19.96
N GLN A 459 -34.41 4.93 18.78
CA GLN A 459 -34.63 6.07 17.88
C GLN A 459 -33.34 6.85 17.54
N VAL A 460 -32.23 6.12 17.36
CA VAL A 460 -30.93 6.70 17.02
C VAL A 460 -30.75 6.70 15.51
N PRO A 461 -30.53 7.86 14.87
CA PRO A 461 -30.36 7.93 13.43
C PRO A 461 -29.00 7.39 12.97
N VAL A 462 -28.98 6.78 11.78
CA VAL A 462 -27.74 6.50 11.04
C VAL A 462 -27.54 7.58 9.98
N GLU A 463 -26.36 8.19 9.94
CA GLU A 463 -26.05 9.23 8.97
C GLU A 463 -25.64 8.59 7.63
N ILE A 464 -26.43 8.85 6.59
CA ILE A 464 -26.09 8.53 5.21
C ILE A 464 -25.65 9.83 4.54
N ARG A 465 -24.39 9.89 4.11
CA ARG A 465 -23.86 11.06 3.41
C ARG A 465 -24.06 10.93 1.90
N TYR A 466 -24.76 11.90 1.34
CA TYR A 466 -25.05 11.95 -0.09
C TYR A 466 -23.93 12.66 -0.88
N GLU A 467 -23.30 13.67 -0.27
CA GLU A 467 -22.22 14.43 -0.91
C GLU A 467 -20.83 13.82 -0.67
N PRO A 468 -19.92 13.93 -1.65
CA PRO A 468 -18.52 13.56 -1.45
C PRO A 468 -17.79 14.65 -0.64
N ASP A 469 -16.91 14.23 0.28
CA ASP A 469 -16.11 15.15 1.12
C ASP A 469 -15.10 16.01 0.30
N ARG A 470 -14.90 15.71 -0.99
CA ARG A 470 -14.00 16.43 -1.92
C ARG A 470 -14.62 16.57 -3.30
N LEU A 471 -14.48 17.75 -3.90
CA LEU A 471 -14.89 18.01 -5.28
C LEU A 471 -14.21 17.02 -6.25
N GLY A 472 -15.04 16.29 -7.01
CA GLY A 472 -14.59 15.35 -8.05
C GLY A 472 -14.46 13.89 -7.61
N CYS A 473 -14.57 13.59 -6.31
CA CYS A 473 -14.65 12.21 -5.81
C CYS A 473 -16.05 11.63 -6.04
N ARG A 474 -16.14 10.38 -6.52
CA ARG A 474 -17.40 9.64 -6.63
C ARG A 474 -17.68 8.94 -5.30
N ARG A 475 -18.96 8.80 -4.95
CA ARG A 475 -19.40 8.09 -3.75
C ARG A 475 -20.50 7.10 -4.11
N ILE A 476 -20.35 5.86 -3.66
CA ILE A 476 -21.41 4.86 -3.77
C ILE A 476 -22.45 5.10 -2.69
N LEU A 477 -23.72 5.19 -3.08
CA LEU A 477 -24.84 5.36 -2.16
C LEU A 477 -25.37 3.96 -1.78
N PRO A 478 -25.37 3.58 -0.50
CA PRO A 478 -25.66 2.21 -0.07
C PRO A 478 -27.18 1.94 0.01
N PHE A 479 -27.84 1.88 -1.14
CA PHE A 479 -29.29 1.75 -1.25
C PHE A 479 -29.86 0.49 -0.58
N ASP A 480 -29.17 -0.64 -0.69
CA ASP A 480 -29.51 -1.88 0.02
C ASP A 480 -29.61 -1.64 1.55
N LEU A 481 -28.73 -0.81 2.13
CA LEU A 481 -28.79 -0.49 3.56
C LEU A 481 -29.88 0.51 3.91
N ILE A 482 -30.17 1.48 3.03
CA ILE A 482 -31.29 2.40 3.22
C ILE A 482 -32.59 1.62 3.29
N ASP A 483 -32.81 0.68 2.36
CA ASP A 483 -34.00 -0.18 2.37
C ASP A 483 -34.11 -1.02 3.65
N LEU A 484 -32.99 -1.61 4.09
CA LEU A 484 -32.93 -2.35 5.36
C LEU A 484 -33.25 -1.46 6.58
N PHE A 485 -32.70 -0.26 6.65
CA PHE A 485 -32.96 0.66 7.77
C PHE A 485 -34.41 1.14 7.79
N LEU A 486 -35.00 1.41 6.62
CA LEU A 486 -36.43 1.71 6.51
C LEU A 486 -37.30 0.51 6.89
N GLU A 487 -36.92 -0.71 6.53
CA GLU A 487 -37.59 -1.95 6.96
C GLU A 487 -37.63 -2.06 8.49
N CYS A 488 -36.50 -1.82 9.15
CA CYS A 488 -36.38 -1.92 10.59
C CYS A 488 -36.94 -0.71 11.35
N GLY A 489 -37.30 0.38 10.66
CA GLY A 489 -37.76 1.62 11.29
C GLY A 489 -36.65 2.45 11.96
N VAL A 490 -35.41 2.33 11.46
CA VAL A 490 -34.28 3.16 11.90
C VAL A 490 -34.45 4.57 11.34
N PRO A 491 -34.36 5.64 12.16
CA PRO A 491 -34.45 7.00 11.66
C PRO A 491 -33.34 7.32 10.65
N LEU A 492 -33.73 7.89 9.50
CA LEU A 492 -32.83 8.38 8.46
C LEU A 492 -33.16 9.82 8.13
N ALA A 493 -32.14 10.59 7.74
CA ALA A 493 -32.32 11.92 7.18
C ALA A 493 -33.10 11.85 5.86
N ASP A 494 -33.77 12.95 5.52
CA ASP A 494 -34.51 13.04 4.27
C ASP A 494 -33.52 12.99 3.09
N PRO A 495 -33.88 12.28 2.00
CA PRO A 495 -33.05 12.24 0.82
C PRO A 495 -33.01 13.62 0.14
N PRO A 496 -31.90 13.96 -0.52
CA PRO A 496 -31.85 15.13 -1.38
C PRO A 496 -32.76 14.95 -2.60
N GLU A 497 -33.19 16.06 -3.21
CA GLU A 497 -34.02 16.06 -4.43
C GLU A 497 -33.34 15.20 -5.51
N ARG A 498 -34.09 14.27 -6.09
CA ARG A 498 -33.67 13.26 -7.08
C ARG A 498 -32.41 12.49 -6.67
N LEU A 499 -32.15 12.39 -5.36
CA LEU A 499 -30.96 11.77 -4.77
C LEU A 499 -29.65 12.45 -5.21
N LEU A 500 -29.69 13.72 -5.58
CA LEU A 500 -28.50 14.47 -5.97
C LEU A 500 -27.49 14.48 -4.79
N PRO A 501 -26.22 14.12 -5.01
CA PRO A 501 -25.53 14.06 -6.29
C PRO A 501 -25.35 12.67 -6.95
N ALA A 502 -25.98 11.59 -6.49
CA ALA A 502 -25.71 10.24 -7.00
C ALA A 502 -26.16 10.03 -8.46
N GLN A 503 -25.46 9.17 -9.21
CA GLN A 503 -25.93 8.63 -10.50
C GLN A 503 -26.50 7.22 -10.32
N LEU A 504 -27.30 6.74 -11.28
CA LEU A 504 -27.91 5.41 -11.22
C LEU A 504 -26.90 4.29 -10.94
N LYS A 505 -25.74 4.32 -11.61
CA LYS A 505 -24.65 3.33 -11.45
C LYS A 505 -23.93 3.38 -10.09
N ASP A 506 -24.12 4.48 -9.36
CA ASP A 506 -23.50 4.71 -8.05
C ASP A 506 -24.42 4.24 -6.91
N LEU A 507 -25.60 3.69 -7.22
CA LEU A 507 -26.51 3.09 -6.24
C LEU A 507 -26.15 1.61 -6.01
N ALA A 508 -25.83 1.23 -4.78
CA ALA A 508 -25.65 -0.17 -4.41
C ALA A 508 -27.02 -0.83 -4.15
N VAL A 509 -27.49 -1.61 -5.12
CA VAL A 509 -28.82 -2.25 -5.16
C VAL A 509 -28.76 -3.77 -5.38
N VAL A 510 -27.61 -4.37 -5.14
CA VAL A 510 -27.30 -5.75 -5.56
C VAL A 510 -27.98 -6.76 -4.65
N HIS A 511 -28.07 -6.46 -3.36
CA HIS A 511 -28.52 -7.42 -2.35
C HIS A 511 -30.03 -7.34 -2.06
N ARG A 512 -30.67 -6.21 -2.36
CA ARG A 512 -32.09 -5.96 -2.12
C ARG A 512 -32.78 -5.27 -3.31
N PRO A 513 -32.71 -5.83 -4.53
CA PRO A 513 -33.08 -5.12 -5.77
C PRO A 513 -34.53 -4.66 -5.84
N GLU A 514 -35.45 -5.27 -5.07
CA GLU A 514 -36.86 -4.87 -5.04
C GLU A 514 -37.11 -3.54 -4.33
N MET A 515 -36.22 -3.11 -3.41
CA MET A 515 -36.27 -1.80 -2.71
C MET A 515 -37.64 -1.48 -2.08
N ARG A 516 -38.31 -2.49 -1.52
CA ARG A 516 -39.73 -2.42 -1.09
C ARG A 516 -40.01 -1.27 -0.13
N HIS A 517 -39.11 -1.03 0.82
CA HIS A 517 -39.28 -0.04 1.88
C HIS A 517 -38.88 1.35 1.42
N VAL A 518 -37.85 1.45 0.58
CA VAL A 518 -37.51 2.70 -0.12
C VAL A 518 -38.68 3.19 -0.97
N TRP A 519 -39.34 2.29 -1.71
CA TRP A 519 -40.51 2.65 -2.53
C TRP A 519 -41.74 3.03 -1.71
N ALA A 520 -41.92 2.42 -0.55
CA ALA A 520 -43.05 2.68 0.35
C ALA A 520 -42.86 3.94 1.20
N ASP A 521 -41.62 4.37 1.45
CA ASP A 521 -41.33 5.57 2.24
C ASP A 521 -41.73 6.84 1.45
N PRO A 522 -42.54 7.73 2.05
CA PRO A 522 -43.08 8.91 1.38
C PRO A 522 -42.03 9.97 1.03
N ARG A 523 -40.82 9.87 1.60
CA ARG A 523 -39.69 10.78 1.35
C ARG A 523 -38.78 10.22 0.28
N PHE A 524 -38.47 8.93 0.32
CA PHE A 524 -37.55 8.30 -0.64
C PHE A 524 -38.23 7.89 -1.95
N GLY A 525 -39.42 7.31 -1.90
CA GLY A 525 -40.12 6.81 -3.09
C GLY A 525 -40.28 7.85 -4.22
N PRO A 526 -40.74 9.09 -3.92
CA PRO A 526 -40.84 10.14 -4.93
C PRO A 526 -39.50 10.51 -5.56
N GLU A 527 -38.42 10.62 -4.77
CA GLU A 527 -37.11 11.01 -5.27
C GLU A 527 -36.45 9.93 -6.13
N VAL A 528 -36.63 8.65 -5.78
CA VAL A 528 -36.19 7.54 -6.62
C VAL A 528 -36.97 7.52 -7.93
N ARG A 529 -38.30 7.71 -7.88
CA ARG A 529 -39.14 7.78 -9.09
C ARG A 529 -38.69 8.95 -10.00
N ALA A 530 -38.43 10.11 -9.42
CA ALA A 530 -37.94 11.28 -10.14
C ALA A 530 -36.56 11.03 -10.76
N LEU A 531 -35.63 10.42 -10.03
CA LEU A 531 -34.33 10.00 -10.56
C LEU A 531 -34.48 9.05 -11.75
N LEU A 532 -35.29 7.99 -11.60
CA LEU A 532 -35.49 7.02 -12.68
C LEU A 532 -36.09 7.69 -13.92
N ARG A 533 -37.08 8.59 -13.73
CA ARG A 533 -37.65 9.38 -14.84
C ARG A 533 -36.62 10.28 -15.51
N ASP A 534 -35.82 11.00 -14.74
CA ASP A 534 -34.78 11.88 -15.31
C ASP A 534 -33.72 11.12 -16.11
N VAL A 535 -33.42 9.88 -15.70
CA VAL A 535 -32.51 8.99 -16.42
C VAL A 535 -33.15 8.49 -17.73
N LEU A 536 -34.41 8.06 -17.69
CA LEU A 536 -35.15 7.62 -18.88
C LEU A 536 -35.34 8.77 -19.89
N ASP A 537 -35.66 9.97 -19.40
CA ASP A 537 -35.90 11.17 -20.22
C ASP A 537 -34.62 11.86 -20.71
N GLN A 538 -33.46 11.43 -20.18
CA GLN A 538 -32.13 12.03 -20.40
C GLN A 538 -32.05 13.52 -20.02
N THR A 539 -32.82 13.94 -19.03
CA THR A 539 -32.91 15.33 -18.55
C THR A 539 -31.85 15.65 -17.49
N SER A 540 -31.27 14.64 -16.86
CA SER A 540 -30.18 14.88 -15.90
C SER A 540 -28.94 15.39 -16.64
N GLY A 541 -28.52 16.64 -16.40
CA GLY A 541 -27.27 17.22 -16.93
C GLY A 541 -25.97 16.52 -16.48
N ARG A 542 -26.11 15.32 -15.89
CA ARG A 542 -25.08 14.44 -15.31
C ARG A 542 -24.93 13.15 -16.11
N VAL A 543 -25.83 12.86 -17.05
CA VAL A 543 -25.46 12.06 -18.22
C VAL A 543 -24.31 12.84 -18.84
N SER A 544 -23.10 12.29 -18.76
CA SER A 544 -21.85 12.86 -19.27
C SER A 544 -22.11 13.66 -20.54
N ASN A 545 -21.46 14.82 -20.77
CA ASN A 545 -21.38 15.66 -21.99
C ASN A 545 -21.85 15.06 -23.35
N HIS A 546 -23.05 14.49 -23.45
CA HIS A 546 -23.48 13.58 -24.53
C HIS A 546 -24.76 14.11 -25.18
N GLY A 547 -25.34 15.19 -24.63
CA GLY A 547 -26.48 15.90 -25.18
C GLY A 547 -26.16 16.80 -26.39
N ARG A 548 -25.22 16.43 -27.28
CA ARG A 548 -24.95 17.22 -28.50
C ARG A 548 -24.79 16.46 -29.82
N SER A 549 -25.09 15.16 -29.89
CA SER A 549 -25.17 14.50 -31.20
C SER A 549 -26.11 13.31 -31.16
N TYR A 550 -27.05 13.29 -32.10
CA TYR A 550 -27.93 12.17 -32.39
C TYR A 550 -27.17 10.83 -32.37
N SER A 551 -27.50 9.94 -31.43
CA SER A 551 -26.77 8.68 -31.22
C SER A 551 -27.67 7.46 -31.33
N SER A 552 -28.55 7.38 -32.33
CA SER A 552 -29.34 6.17 -32.57
C SER A 552 -28.49 4.95 -32.99
N LEU A 553 -27.22 5.20 -33.32
CA LEU A 553 -26.15 4.22 -33.56
C LEU A 553 -25.16 4.10 -32.39
N SER A 554 -25.53 4.58 -31.19
CA SER A 554 -24.63 4.61 -30.04
C SER A 554 -24.14 3.21 -29.66
N THR A 555 -22.84 3.10 -29.42
CA THR A 555 -22.22 1.94 -28.74
C THR A 555 -22.38 1.99 -27.22
N TRP A 556 -23.03 3.04 -26.69
CA TRP A 556 -23.17 3.35 -25.27
C TRP A 556 -24.59 3.15 -24.75
N GLU A 557 -25.39 2.35 -25.44
CA GLU A 557 -26.68 1.88 -24.92
C GLU A 557 -26.48 1.02 -23.67
N TRP A 558 -27.50 0.95 -22.82
CA TRP A 558 -27.51 -0.01 -21.73
C TRP A 558 -27.55 -1.42 -22.32
N ILE A 559 -26.58 -2.24 -21.95
CA ILE A 559 -26.49 -3.63 -22.40
C ILE A 559 -27.44 -4.51 -21.58
N GLU A 560 -27.60 -4.20 -20.29
CA GLU A 560 -28.44 -4.94 -19.35
C GLU A 560 -29.36 -3.99 -18.57
N PRO A 561 -30.53 -4.46 -18.11
CA PRO A 561 -31.40 -3.67 -17.24
C PRO A 561 -30.74 -3.43 -15.88
N HIS A 562 -30.74 -2.18 -15.42
CA HIS A 562 -30.33 -1.87 -14.05
C HIS A 562 -31.29 -2.55 -13.05
N PRO A 563 -30.83 -3.11 -11.92
CA PRO A 563 -31.67 -3.89 -10.99
C PRO A 563 -32.92 -3.15 -10.47
N LEU A 564 -32.87 -1.82 -10.39
CA LEU A 564 -34.05 -1.02 -10.02
C LEU A 564 -35.21 -1.14 -11.03
N PHE A 565 -34.95 -1.45 -12.29
CA PHE A 565 -35.99 -1.59 -13.32
C PHE A 565 -36.51 -3.01 -13.47
N THR A 566 -35.87 -4.01 -12.85
CA THR A 566 -36.22 -5.42 -13.10
C THR A 566 -37.44 -5.88 -12.32
N HIS A 567 -37.85 -5.17 -11.27
CA HIS A 567 -38.94 -5.59 -10.38
C HIS A 567 -39.85 -4.44 -9.93
N GLY A 568 -41.05 -4.83 -9.46
CA GLY A 568 -41.94 -3.99 -8.66
C GLY A 568 -42.23 -2.60 -9.24
N GLN A 569 -42.06 -1.58 -8.40
CA GLN A 569 -42.36 -0.19 -8.74
C GLN A 569 -41.45 0.39 -9.84
N GLY A 570 -40.17 0.01 -9.88
CA GLY A 570 -39.28 0.51 -10.93
C GLY A 570 -39.63 -0.04 -12.32
N LEU A 571 -40.02 -1.32 -12.42
CA LEU A 571 -40.59 -1.87 -13.65
C LEU A 571 -41.90 -1.14 -14.05
N ALA A 572 -42.74 -0.78 -13.07
CA ALA A 572 -43.95 0.00 -13.33
C ALA A 572 -43.63 1.40 -13.89
N VAL A 573 -42.62 2.10 -13.35
CA VAL A 573 -42.12 3.39 -13.87
C VAL A 573 -41.64 3.25 -15.31
N LEU A 574 -40.87 2.20 -15.61
CA LEU A 574 -40.40 1.93 -16.97
C LEU A 574 -41.55 1.69 -17.95
N ARG A 575 -42.55 0.89 -17.56
CA ARG A 575 -43.73 0.61 -18.39
C ARG A 575 -44.59 1.84 -18.61
N GLU A 576 -44.80 2.64 -17.56
CA GLU A 576 -45.54 3.91 -17.64
C GLU A 576 -44.83 4.91 -18.56
N TRP A 577 -43.50 5.01 -18.45
CA TRP A 577 -42.68 5.83 -19.33
C TRP A 577 -42.77 5.35 -20.79
N CYS A 578 -42.64 4.04 -21.04
CA CYS A 578 -42.77 3.49 -22.39
C CYS A 578 -44.16 3.75 -22.99
N ALA A 579 -45.23 3.60 -22.20
CA ALA A 579 -46.59 3.92 -22.64
C ALA A 579 -46.77 5.41 -22.96
N GLN A 580 -46.09 6.31 -22.24
CA GLN A 580 -46.08 7.74 -22.52
C GLN A 580 -45.35 8.06 -23.84
N GLU A 581 -44.18 7.48 -24.08
CA GLU A 581 -43.45 7.63 -25.35
C GLU A 581 -44.28 7.12 -26.54
N ARG A 582 -44.97 5.98 -26.37
CA ARG A 582 -45.93 5.47 -27.38
C ARG A 582 -47.13 6.39 -27.59
N THR A 583 -47.65 6.99 -26.53
CA THR A 583 -48.75 7.96 -26.64
C THR A 583 -48.31 9.22 -27.39
N MET A 584 -47.08 9.69 -27.17
CA MET A 584 -46.49 10.78 -27.93
C MET A 584 -46.40 10.41 -29.42
N LEU A 585 -45.91 9.20 -29.74
CA LEU A 585 -45.87 8.70 -31.12
C LEU A 585 -47.25 8.71 -31.78
N ARG A 586 -48.26 8.16 -31.11
CA ARG A 586 -49.65 8.08 -31.63
C ARG A 586 -50.30 9.44 -31.80
N SER A 587 -49.91 10.42 -31.00
CA SER A 587 -50.43 11.81 -31.08
C SER A 587 -49.88 12.58 -32.28
N GLY A 588 -48.89 12.01 -32.99
CA GLY A 588 -48.17 12.64 -34.08
C GLY A 588 -46.90 13.32 -33.58
N VAL A 589 -45.79 13.01 -34.23
CA VAL A 589 -44.48 13.61 -33.99
C VAL A 589 -43.94 14.20 -35.29
N ASP A 590 -43.21 15.30 -35.22
CA ASP A 590 -42.36 15.77 -36.31
C ASP A 590 -41.03 14.99 -36.32
N LEU A 591 -40.15 15.28 -37.28
CA LEU A 591 -38.86 14.60 -37.39
C LEU A 591 -38.01 14.79 -36.11
N ALA A 592 -38.05 15.96 -35.48
CA ALA A 592 -37.32 16.25 -34.24
C ALA A 592 -37.87 15.50 -33.02
N GLY A 593 -39.19 15.35 -32.91
CA GLY A 593 -39.88 14.57 -31.89
C GLY A 593 -39.60 13.08 -32.04
N LEU A 594 -39.59 12.56 -33.27
CA LEU A 594 -39.18 11.18 -33.54
C LEU A 594 -37.71 10.94 -33.14
N VAL A 595 -36.85 11.90 -33.45
CA VAL A 595 -35.43 11.88 -33.06
C VAL A 595 -35.25 11.76 -31.55
N LEU A 596 -35.97 12.58 -30.77
CA LEU A 596 -35.90 12.58 -29.32
C LEU A 596 -36.38 11.23 -28.75
N LEU A 597 -37.53 10.75 -29.22
CA LEU A 597 -38.12 9.47 -28.81
C LEU A 597 -37.13 8.31 -29.05
N LEU A 598 -36.60 8.20 -30.27
CA LEU A 598 -35.67 7.12 -30.63
C LEU A 598 -34.38 7.20 -29.82
N SER A 599 -33.86 8.40 -29.56
CA SER A 599 -32.67 8.59 -28.76
C SER A 599 -32.86 8.07 -27.32
N ARG A 600 -34.04 8.27 -26.74
CA ARG A 600 -34.37 7.75 -25.40
C ARG A 600 -34.50 6.24 -25.38
N LEU A 601 -35.25 5.65 -26.31
CA LEU A 601 -35.44 4.19 -26.36
C LEU A 601 -34.17 3.42 -26.73
N VAL A 602 -33.30 3.98 -27.58
CA VAL A 602 -31.98 3.40 -27.87
C VAL A 602 -31.08 3.45 -26.64
N HIS A 603 -31.11 4.53 -25.85
CA HIS A 603 -30.30 4.64 -24.64
C HIS A 603 -30.57 3.50 -23.66
N VAL A 604 -31.84 3.15 -23.44
CA VAL A 604 -32.27 2.05 -22.54
C VAL A 604 -32.40 0.71 -23.28
N GLY A 605 -31.71 0.56 -24.42
CA GLY A 605 -31.96 -0.49 -25.40
C GLY A 605 -31.97 -1.94 -24.90
N GLY A 606 -30.99 -2.34 -24.09
CA GLY A 606 -30.96 -3.68 -23.48
C GLY A 606 -32.05 -3.90 -22.43
N THR A 607 -32.56 -2.82 -21.82
CA THR A 607 -33.73 -2.88 -20.94
C THR A 607 -35.02 -3.09 -21.73
N VAL A 608 -35.16 -2.45 -22.90
CA VAL A 608 -36.29 -2.69 -23.82
C VAL A 608 -36.32 -4.16 -24.24
N ASP A 609 -35.16 -4.66 -24.66
CA ASP A 609 -35.00 -6.05 -25.08
C ASP A 609 -35.37 -7.04 -23.98
N ALA A 610 -34.91 -6.82 -22.75
CA ALA A 610 -35.16 -7.74 -21.65
C ALA A 610 -36.58 -7.64 -21.05
N LEU A 611 -37.19 -6.44 -20.98
CA LEU A 611 -38.34 -6.18 -20.09
C LEU A 611 -39.58 -5.61 -20.79
N LEU A 612 -39.49 -5.16 -22.04
CA LEU A 612 -40.56 -4.41 -22.72
C LEU A 612 -41.03 -5.03 -24.04
N LYS A 613 -40.87 -6.34 -24.26
CA LYS A 613 -41.42 -7.03 -25.45
C LYS A 613 -42.92 -6.77 -25.59
N ASP A 614 -43.34 -6.27 -26.75
CA ASP A 614 -44.73 -5.89 -27.07
C ASP A 614 -44.91 -5.80 -28.60
N ALA A 615 -45.71 -6.72 -29.17
CA ALA A 615 -45.97 -6.78 -30.61
C ALA A 615 -46.73 -5.55 -31.13
N ASP A 616 -47.65 -4.98 -30.33
CA ASP A 616 -48.37 -3.77 -30.70
C ASP A 616 -47.43 -2.56 -30.73
N ALA A 617 -46.49 -2.48 -29.79
CA ALA A 617 -45.45 -1.46 -29.83
C ALA A 617 -44.57 -1.62 -31.07
N ALA A 618 -44.17 -2.85 -31.42
CA ALA A 618 -43.40 -3.13 -32.62
C ALA A 618 -44.15 -2.68 -33.89
N ALA A 619 -45.45 -2.96 -33.98
CA ALA A 619 -46.30 -2.53 -35.10
C ALA A 619 -46.44 -1.01 -35.18
N GLU A 620 -46.62 -0.33 -34.05
CA GLU A 620 -46.69 1.14 -33.97
C GLU A 620 -45.40 1.80 -34.49
N PHE A 621 -44.23 1.31 -34.05
CA PHE A 621 -42.94 1.82 -34.52
C PHE A 621 -42.68 1.48 -36.00
N ALA A 622 -43.12 0.30 -36.46
CA ALA A 622 -43.01 -0.08 -37.87
C ALA A 622 -43.89 0.78 -38.80
N ALA A 623 -45.00 1.33 -38.30
CA ALA A 623 -45.92 2.16 -39.06
C ALA A 623 -45.45 3.62 -39.25
N VAL A 624 -44.33 4.02 -38.64
CA VAL A 624 -43.82 5.39 -38.71
C VAL A 624 -43.28 5.71 -40.11
N ASP A 625 -43.94 6.64 -40.79
CA ASP A 625 -43.54 7.13 -42.11
C ASP A 625 -42.45 8.20 -42.02
N VAL A 626 -41.19 7.78 -41.90
CA VAL A 626 -40.03 8.69 -41.83
C VAL A 626 -39.93 9.62 -43.03
N ILE A 627 -40.28 9.14 -44.24
CA ILE A 627 -40.24 9.95 -45.45
C ILE A 627 -41.33 11.03 -45.38
N GLY A 628 -42.53 10.68 -44.92
CA GLY A 628 -43.61 11.65 -44.67
C GLY A 628 -43.23 12.74 -43.68
N LEU A 629 -42.42 12.44 -42.65
CA LEU A 629 -41.92 13.42 -41.69
C LEU A 629 -40.77 14.28 -42.22
N LEU A 630 -40.00 13.74 -43.17
CA LEU A 630 -38.88 14.45 -43.79
C LEU A 630 -39.33 15.46 -44.84
N MET A 631 -40.32 15.11 -45.68
CA MET A 631 -40.72 15.92 -46.83
C MET A 631 -41.06 17.39 -46.48
N PRO A 632 -41.73 17.70 -45.35
CA PRO A 632 -41.98 19.09 -44.92
C PRO A 632 -40.74 19.87 -44.47
N GLU A 633 -39.65 19.18 -44.11
CA GLU A 633 -38.39 19.76 -43.64
C GLU A 633 -37.39 20.02 -44.78
N LEU A 634 -37.67 19.52 -45.98
CA LEU A 634 -36.83 19.71 -47.15
C LEU A 634 -37.24 20.97 -47.93
N PRO A 635 -36.29 21.65 -48.62
CA PRO A 635 -36.63 22.66 -49.60
C PRO A 635 -37.44 22.05 -50.76
N ASP A 636 -38.10 22.91 -51.54
CA ASP A 636 -38.86 22.49 -52.72
C ASP A 636 -38.02 21.58 -53.62
N LEU A 637 -38.60 20.44 -54.00
CA LEU A 637 -37.94 19.46 -54.84
C LEU A 637 -37.94 19.90 -56.32
N PRO A 638 -36.90 19.54 -57.10
CA PRO A 638 -36.88 19.78 -58.53
C PRO A 638 -38.09 19.16 -59.25
N GLU A 639 -38.54 19.79 -60.34
CA GLU A 639 -39.61 19.25 -61.20
C GLU A 639 -39.31 17.80 -61.62
N GLY A 640 -40.30 16.91 -61.43
CA GLY A 640 -40.17 15.48 -61.73
C GLY A 640 -39.55 14.63 -60.62
N THR A 641 -39.08 15.22 -59.51
CA THR A 641 -38.63 14.49 -58.32
C THR A 641 -39.77 14.40 -57.31
N GLY A 642 -40.22 13.18 -57.02
CA GLY A 642 -41.31 12.93 -56.07
C GLY A 642 -40.85 12.24 -54.79
N ARG A 643 -41.82 11.99 -53.90
CA ARG A 643 -41.62 11.23 -52.66
C ARG A 643 -40.90 9.89 -52.87
N ALA A 644 -41.26 9.16 -53.93
CA ALA A 644 -40.66 7.86 -54.25
C ALA A 644 -39.16 7.95 -54.57
N ASP A 645 -38.72 9.05 -55.17
CA ASP A 645 -37.30 9.28 -55.47
C ASP A 645 -36.50 9.59 -54.21
N VAL A 646 -37.08 10.37 -53.29
CA VAL A 646 -36.49 10.64 -51.97
C VAL A 646 -36.42 9.38 -51.11
N GLU A 647 -37.44 8.52 -51.17
CA GLU A 647 -37.46 7.24 -50.47
C GLU A 647 -36.36 6.29 -50.98
N LYS A 648 -36.23 6.13 -52.29
CA LYS A 648 -35.15 5.36 -52.91
C LYS A 648 -33.78 5.91 -52.53
N LEU A 649 -33.64 7.23 -52.53
CA LEU A 649 -32.41 7.91 -52.17
C LEU A 649 -32.00 7.64 -50.73
N ILE A 650 -32.95 7.71 -49.78
CA ILE A 650 -32.70 7.41 -48.36
C ILE A 650 -32.41 5.94 -48.13
N ALA A 651 -33.00 5.05 -48.95
CA ALA A 651 -32.73 3.63 -48.86
C ALA A 651 -31.26 3.29 -49.11
N ASP A 652 -30.63 3.99 -50.06
CA ASP A 652 -29.26 3.78 -50.53
C ASP A 652 -28.19 4.51 -49.71
N LEU A 653 -28.57 5.43 -48.81
CA LEU A 653 -27.64 6.18 -47.98
C LEU A 653 -27.22 5.42 -46.71
N PRO A 654 -25.92 5.45 -46.34
CA PRO A 654 -25.45 4.86 -45.10
C PRO A 654 -25.81 5.68 -43.86
N ALA A 655 -25.88 5.01 -42.72
CA ALA A 655 -26.04 5.65 -41.41
C ALA A 655 -24.73 6.35 -40.96
N ASP A 656 -24.82 7.52 -40.33
CA ASP A 656 -23.66 8.27 -39.82
C ASP A 656 -24.05 9.27 -38.69
N ARG A 657 -23.07 9.85 -37.96
CA ARG A 657 -23.31 10.79 -36.85
C ARG A 657 -23.86 12.15 -37.34
N VAL A 658 -24.92 12.65 -36.71
CA VAL A 658 -25.51 13.98 -37.01
C VAL A 658 -24.85 15.06 -36.15
N GLY A 659 -24.64 16.26 -36.72
CA GLY A 659 -24.00 17.40 -36.04
C GLY A 659 -22.48 17.49 -36.26
N VAL A 660 -21.90 16.51 -36.95
CA VAL A 660 -20.61 16.57 -37.62
C VAL A 660 -20.86 16.81 -39.12
N ARG A 661 -19.85 17.20 -39.89
CA ARG A 661 -19.96 17.35 -41.35
C ARG A 661 -20.63 16.10 -41.97
N PRO A 662 -21.79 16.23 -42.65
CA PRO A 662 -22.40 15.10 -43.34
C PRO A 662 -21.39 14.47 -44.30
N GLY A 663 -21.45 13.13 -44.42
CA GLY A 663 -20.57 12.38 -45.32
C GLY A 663 -20.68 12.89 -46.76
N SER A 664 -19.61 12.72 -47.54
CA SER A 664 -19.56 13.21 -48.94
C SER A 664 -20.72 12.68 -49.78
N VAL A 665 -21.13 11.43 -49.57
CA VAL A 665 -22.23 10.79 -50.29
C VAL A 665 -23.58 11.50 -50.06
N VAL A 666 -23.85 11.98 -48.84
CA VAL A 666 -25.07 12.76 -48.53
C VAL A 666 -24.97 14.15 -49.15
N MET A 667 -23.79 14.77 -49.11
CA MET A 667 -23.58 16.09 -49.72
C MET A 667 -23.63 16.05 -51.25
N ASP A 668 -23.22 14.95 -51.88
CA ASP A 668 -23.34 14.73 -53.33
C ASP A 668 -24.82 14.66 -53.75
N VAL A 669 -25.66 14.07 -52.91
CA VAL A 669 -27.11 14.09 -53.08
C VAL A 669 -27.67 15.50 -52.99
N VAL A 670 -27.27 16.27 -51.97
CA VAL A 670 -27.72 17.66 -51.79
C VAL A 670 -27.32 18.49 -53.01
N ALA A 671 -26.08 18.37 -53.47
CA ALA A 671 -25.59 19.09 -54.65
C ALA A 671 -26.31 18.70 -55.94
N ARG A 672 -26.79 17.45 -56.05
CA ARG A 672 -27.55 16.97 -57.22
C ARG A 672 -29.00 17.46 -57.21
N LEU A 673 -29.66 17.43 -56.05
CA LEU A 673 -31.07 17.81 -55.93
C LEU A 673 -31.26 19.32 -55.80
N TRP A 674 -30.29 20.04 -55.23
CA TRP A 674 -30.34 21.49 -55.08
C TRP A 674 -29.01 22.12 -55.51
N PRO A 675 -28.71 22.13 -56.82
CA PRO A 675 -27.43 22.59 -57.37
C PRO A 675 -27.17 24.09 -57.14
N GLU A 676 -28.23 24.87 -56.94
CA GLU A 676 -28.17 26.30 -56.65
C GLU A 676 -27.78 26.60 -55.17
N MET A 677 -27.74 25.59 -54.30
CA MET A 677 -27.31 25.76 -52.91
C MET A 677 -25.78 25.78 -52.80
N GLU A 678 -25.23 26.80 -52.14
CA GLU A 678 -23.79 26.94 -51.97
C GLU A 678 -23.20 25.81 -51.09
N VAL A 679 -22.22 25.05 -51.60
CA VAL A 679 -21.62 23.86 -50.93
C VAL A 679 -20.27 24.20 -50.22
N VAL A 680 -20.03 25.47 -49.91
CA VAL A 680 -18.79 25.87 -49.22
C VAL A 680 -18.82 25.37 -47.76
N ALA A 681 -17.69 24.91 -47.23
CA ALA A 681 -17.62 24.45 -45.84
C ALA A 681 -17.76 25.63 -44.86
N PRO A 682 -18.63 25.56 -43.83
CA PRO A 682 -18.75 26.63 -42.84
C PRO A 682 -17.43 26.78 -42.09
N ARG A 683 -16.97 28.03 -41.93
CA ARG A 683 -15.64 28.33 -41.38
C ARG A 683 -15.59 28.22 -39.85
N TRP A 684 -16.73 28.26 -39.15
CA TRP A 684 -16.89 28.27 -37.67
C TRP A 684 -18.28 27.72 -37.22
N PRO A 685 -18.48 27.31 -35.95
CA PRO A 685 -19.54 26.35 -35.54
C PRO A 685 -20.97 26.91 -35.34
N ASP A 686 -21.17 28.24 -35.33
CA ASP A 686 -22.38 28.77 -34.69
C ASP A 686 -23.60 28.93 -35.62
N LYS A 687 -23.48 28.69 -36.94
CA LYS A 687 -24.63 28.52 -37.86
C LYS A 687 -24.28 27.61 -39.05
N PRO A 688 -24.95 26.47 -39.26
CA PRO A 688 -24.78 25.66 -40.47
C PRO A 688 -25.37 26.36 -41.71
N LEU A 689 -24.69 26.28 -42.85
CA LEU A 689 -25.18 26.73 -44.16
C LEU A 689 -26.40 25.89 -44.58
N GLU A 690 -27.29 26.44 -45.40
CA GLU A 690 -28.55 25.79 -45.81
C GLU A 690 -28.31 24.38 -46.41
N SER A 691 -27.31 24.21 -47.28
CA SER A 691 -26.96 22.91 -47.87
C SER A 691 -26.56 21.85 -46.82
N TRP A 692 -25.92 22.29 -45.73
CA TRP A 692 -25.54 21.43 -44.62
C TRP A 692 -26.71 21.13 -43.68
N GLN A 693 -27.64 22.06 -43.52
CA GLN A 693 -28.89 21.81 -42.80
C GLN A 693 -29.72 20.74 -43.51
N VAL A 694 -29.85 20.85 -44.84
CA VAL A 694 -30.51 19.83 -45.66
C VAL A 694 -29.79 18.48 -45.57
N GLY A 695 -28.46 18.48 -45.70
CA GLY A 695 -27.66 17.26 -45.52
C GLY A 695 -27.81 16.60 -44.15
N ASN A 696 -27.82 17.39 -43.06
CA ASN A 696 -28.09 16.88 -41.71
C ASN A 696 -29.51 16.34 -41.56
N THR A 697 -30.50 16.97 -42.19
CA THR A 697 -31.90 16.54 -42.15
C THR A 697 -32.09 15.20 -42.88
N LEU A 698 -31.47 15.04 -44.06
CA LEU A 698 -31.41 13.78 -44.78
C LEU A 698 -30.72 12.67 -43.97
N GLN A 699 -29.56 12.97 -43.38
CA GLN A 699 -28.84 12.01 -42.52
C GLN A 699 -29.67 11.61 -41.30
N THR A 700 -30.40 12.56 -40.72
CA THR A 700 -31.31 12.33 -39.58
C THR A 700 -32.39 11.33 -39.97
N ALA A 701 -33.06 11.51 -41.11
CA ALA A 701 -34.07 10.57 -41.60
C ALA A 701 -33.52 9.16 -41.87
N VAL A 702 -32.33 9.04 -42.49
CA VAL A 702 -31.65 7.75 -42.69
C VAL A 702 -31.44 7.04 -41.36
N ASN A 703 -30.95 7.78 -40.36
CA ASN A 703 -30.67 7.21 -39.05
C ASN A 703 -31.94 6.89 -38.24
N CYS A 704 -33.02 7.68 -38.38
CA CYS A 704 -34.34 7.36 -37.80
C CYS A 704 -34.86 6.03 -38.35
N ARG A 705 -34.77 5.81 -39.66
CA ARG A 705 -35.20 4.55 -40.31
C ARG A 705 -34.47 3.33 -39.74
N ILE A 706 -33.15 3.43 -39.61
CA ILE A 706 -32.32 2.33 -39.09
C ILE A 706 -32.61 2.08 -37.61
N ALA A 707 -32.77 3.14 -36.82
CA ALA A 707 -33.11 3.06 -35.41
C ALA A 707 -34.50 2.46 -35.18
N LEU A 708 -35.50 2.83 -35.98
CA LEU A 708 -36.83 2.24 -35.97
C LEU A 708 -36.76 0.74 -36.28
N ALA A 709 -36.07 0.35 -37.36
CA ALA A 709 -35.91 -1.07 -37.70
C ALA A 709 -35.26 -1.87 -36.57
N ARG A 710 -34.25 -1.29 -35.89
CA ARG A 710 -33.61 -1.89 -34.72
C ARG A 710 -34.57 -1.98 -33.53
N LEU A 711 -35.33 -0.93 -33.27
CA LEU A 711 -36.25 -0.83 -32.15
C LEU A 711 -37.45 -1.79 -32.32
N VAL A 712 -37.99 -1.90 -33.52
CA VAL A 712 -39.04 -2.87 -33.89
C VAL A 712 -38.59 -4.27 -33.51
N ARG A 713 -37.39 -4.70 -33.95
CA ARG A 713 -36.83 -6.02 -33.59
C ARG A 713 -36.70 -6.22 -32.08
N ARG A 714 -36.39 -5.15 -31.34
CA ARG A 714 -36.27 -5.23 -29.87
C ARG A 714 -37.62 -5.35 -29.18
N PHE A 715 -38.69 -4.76 -29.71
CA PHE A 715 -40.04 -4.93 -29.18
C PHE A 715 -40.68 -6.26 -29.59
N THR A 716 -40.28 -6.86 -30.73
CA THR A 716 -40.82 -8.14 -31.19
C THR A 716 -40.56 -9.27 -30.17
N PRO A 717 -41.62 -9.96 -29.67
CA PRO A 717 -41.48 -11.15 -28.83
C PRO A 717 -40.75 -12.29 -29.56
N GLU A 718 -39.99 -13.11 -28.84
CA GLU A 718 -39.17 -14.19 -29.43
C GLU A 718 -39.99 -15.26 -30.17
N ASP A 719 -41.24 -15.51 -29.75
CA ASP A 719 -42.14 -16.51 -30.37
C ASP A 719 -42.74 -16.05 -31.73
N GLU A 720 -42.62 -14.76 -32.07
CA GLU A 720 -43.07 -14.19 -33.36
C GLU A 720 -41.91 -13.88 -34.31
N ALA A 721 -40.66 -14.08 -33.87
CA ALA A 721 -39.50 -13.99 -34.74
C ALA A 721 -39.46 -15.24 -35.64
N ALA A 722 -39.88 -15.10 -36.90
CA ALA A 722 -39.69 -16.14 -37.91
C ALA A 722 -38.23 -16.63 -37.87
N PRO A 723 -37.97 -17.96 -37.93
CA PRO A 723 -36.62 -18.47 -37.88
C PRO A 723 -35.80 -17.88 -39.03
N PRO A 724 -34.52 -17.54 -38.82
CA PRO A 724 -33.68 -17.07 -39.91
C PRO A 724 -33.56 -18.18 -40.96
N ASP A 725 -34.11 -17.91 -42.14
CA ASP A 725 -33.85 -18.72 -43.33
C ASP A 725 -32.34 -18.82 -43.55
N GLY A 726 -31.86 -20.07 -43.62
CA GLY A 726 -30.60 -20.40 -44.28
C GLY A 726 -29.37 -20.42 -43.39
N ALA A 727 -29.16 -21.58 -42.76
CA ALA A 727 -27.81 -22.08 -42.49
C ALA A 727 -27.01 -22.11 -43.81
N GLY A 728 -25.99 -21.27 -43.91
CA GLY A 728 -24.99 -21.26 -44.98
C GLY A 728 -23.60 -21.16 -44.37
N ALA A 729 -22.94 -22.33 -44.30
CA ALA A 729 -21.57 -22.61 -43.89
C ALA A 729 -20.54 -21.47 -43.99
N LEU A 730 -19.85 -21.19 -42.87
CA LEU A 730 -18.45 -21.57 -42.64
C LEU A 730 -18.08 -21.48 -41.16
#